data_AF-A0A554K869-F1
#
_entry.id   AF-A0A554K869-F1
#
_cell.length_a   1.000
_cell.length_b   1.000
_cell.length_c   1.000
_cell.angle_alpha   90.00
_cell.angle_beta   90.00
_cell.angle_gamma   90.00
#
_symmetry.space_group_name_H-M   'P 1'
#
loop_
_entity.id
_entity.type
_entity.pdbx_description
1 polymer ?
#
loop_
_entity_poly.entity_id
_entity_poly.type
_entity_poly.pdbx_seq_one_letter_code
_entity_poly.pdbx_strand_id
1 'polypeptide(L)'
;MSKKEKIALIMSIADVALRNQSLRWMLKAGEITEDDLAVVDAQEAARQYPELRERFKTDPGLRVLLDVFRDYPIYLARALVQAAPDVFYSYGFAYRNSVKLRADLGTIGVDPIRGSGGSGAAVYLERLPKEVRQDLVALLQEFYFHEWLKDFSDSPEDALALLDLARGEATNDLARQALSGLHDECQQVFQGVFPDFVEEFHASRFPSFHVRWWIHHISEVPRVLNMGDTGTQKTAFAAVGLRHYGCQRALIVCPTRASLQWQREIQGYLRTPADRVLLVDSPRMIAEAAVATPWYTIIGYSTLIARGVVDQLKAIPFDGLVLDECHYCNHDSHRAIAASQLVNELPLRRFLALSATPWENHPREMAALATMLRPTTFASPEVFRQSRPEHPRFLRELFRAQVLQVELRELTRLPSITPSPWEDLFGAELIEPTPEQRAVYDFVREQEDDELPATEKMKRLLWAAIHPHKLKPLYAWPAALVSHFDHPELSAKLAWLKNRITLELARGAKVVVGTGIYVAGITCPNDNGDEQWVGNQLRQWFGEHRVLILDGSVLKSAGHSGLVKRERLIEQWRNDPETRILLVSIPACPDALNLSVPKLSGITRLFVTTLSYPWKPWKQFQGRFWRPGLGVEMEYRVPVLRGTIDHSLLRMLRRKWELQQMFRALVPLTEEEFARLDQGEYLRWLADELRSDYQRVIFIGNNFRGQGEAHAIAMFEAEYASTTTAEAYASAFLACHDCATSGHIARFMQPAIEAMQQQGGLVDSTGVTILDAGCGPLTLERRLAQPVYGVDMNRHMIELAKPKSPCGGCNVHVGFLSQLPAEWTGRFELTVASLVLDWTSIESEVGREPDRLTVLRELVRVTHPVAGHVWITVTHRSLTSELFQGWVAALEQQGFEIVRDFTALFRSKDHEPGQVPFEFWSICFSPKGKQLTLVDPQALRFTFEQSRTKKKRSADGDDDQLRSPKVQRMVKYQKFEAVHRSGEIVQQSDAIERAVSGEVVRLMRNPDLRGWKPHRKPILAWEHLWRSYVKRPEVAEELRRRGFL
;
A
#
# COMPACT_ATOMS: atom_id res chain seq x y z
N MET A 1 24.99 -16.06 21.40
CA MET A 1 24.42 -15.30 20.28
C MET A 1 22.93 -15.12 20.50
N SER A 2 22.42 -13.91 20.34
CA SER A 2 20.98 -13.64 20.27
C SER A 2 20.36 -14.34 19.05
N LYS A 3 19.03 -14.49 19.05
CA LYS A 3 18.28 -15.06 17.92
C LYS A 3 18.53 -14.32 16.60
N LYS A 4 18.55 -12.99 16.66
CA LYS A 4 18.89 -12.11 15.51
C LYS A 4 20.32 -12.34 15.01
N GLU A 5 21.28 -12.49 15.91
CA GLU A 5 22.67 -12.79 15.54
C GLU A 5 22.82 -14.15 14.86
N LYS A 6 22.08 -15.17 15.35
CA LYS A 6 22.08 -16.51 14.73
C LYS A 6 21.52 -16.47 13.31
N ILE A 7 20.39 -15.78 13.11
CA ILE A 7 19.80 -15.60 11.78
C ILE A 7 20.77 -14.83 10.88
N ALA A 8 21.33 -13.70 11.34
CA ALA A 8 22.29 -12.92 10.55
C ALA A 8 23.52 -13.74 10.13
N LEU A 9 24.07 -14.56 11.04
CA LEU A 9 25.18 -15.47 10.74
C LEU A 9 24.78 -16.48 9.66
N ILE A 10 23.61 -17.11 9.78
CA ILE A 10 23.11 -18.06 8.77
C ILE A 10 22.88 -17.37 7.43
N MET A 11 22.34 -16.15 7.43
CA MET A 11 22.13 -15.37 6.21
C MET A 11 23.44 -14.93 5.53
N SER A 12 24.55 -14.90 6.27
CA SER A 12 25.90 -14.65 5.71
C SER A 12 26.50 -15.86 4.99
N ILE A 13 25.90 -17.06 5.14
CA ILE A 13 26.34 -18.27 4.45
C ILE A 13 26.09 -18.11 2.94
N ALA A 14 27.16 -18.18 2.15
CA ALA A 14 27.11 -18.08 0.69
C ALA A 14 26.44 -19.32 0.05
N ASP A 15 26.63 -20.50 0.65
CA ASP A 15 25.96 -21.74 0.23
C ASP A 15 24.46 -21.71 0.59
N VAL A 16 23.62 -21.61 -0.44
CA VAL A 16 22.16 -21.51 -0.31
C VAL A 16 21.56 -22.78 0.30
N ALA A 17 22.07 -23.96 -0.05
CA ALA A 17 21.53 -25.23 0.44
C ALA A 17 21.84 -25.40 1.93
N LEU A 18 23.08 -25.11 2.35
CA LEU A 18 23.48 -25.16 3.75
C LEU A 18 22.71 -24.12 4.58
N ARG A 19 22.50 -22.92 4.03
CA ARG A 19 21.69 -21.87 4.66
C ARG A 19 20.25 -22.33 4.89
N ASN A 20 19.58 -22.84 3.85
CA ASN A 20 18.20 -23.32 3.93
C ASN A 20 18.06 -24.49 4.92
N GLN A 21 19.02 -25.43 4.91
CA GLN A 21 19.06 -26.54 5.86
C GLN A 21 19.20 -26.05 7.31
N SER A 22 20.04 -25.04 7.53
CA SER A 22 20.25 -24.45 8.86
C SER A 22 18.99 -23.76 9.39
N LEU A 23 18.30 -22.98 8.55
CA LEU A 23 17.03 -22.34 8.90
C LEU A 23 15.96 -23.39 9.26
N ARG A 24 15.84 -24.46 8.46
CA ARG A 24 14.91 -25.55 8.72
C ARG A 24 15.20 -26.26 10.04
N TRP A 25 16.47 -26.51 10.33
CA TRP A 25 16.88 -27.13 11.60
C TRP A 25 16.51 -26.25 12.79
N MET A 26 16.82 -24.95 12.73
CA MET A 26 16.45 -24.01 13.79
C MET A 26 14.94 -23.94 14.02
N LEU A 27 14.14 -23.94 12.94
CA LEU A 27 12.69 -23.95 13.03
C LEU A 27 12.18 -25.23 13.72
N LYS A 28 12.73 -26.39 13.33
CA LYS A 28 12.35 -27.69 13.91
C LYS A 28 12.79 -27.82 15.37
N ALA A 29 13.93 -27.25 15.74
CA ALA A 29 14.45 -27.22 17.11
C ALA A 29 13.74 -26.20 18.01
N GLY A 30 12.87 -25.34 17.45
CA GLY A 30 12.21 -24.26 18.17
C GLY A 30 13.15 -23.10 18.54
N GLU A 31 14.34 -23.04 17.93
CA GLU A 31 15.28 -21.92 18.12
C GLU A 31 14.81 -20.64 17.40
N ILE A 32 14.08 -20.81 16.30
CA ILE A 32 13.33 -19.75 15.61
C ILE A 32 11.88 -20.20 15.43
N THR A 33 10.97 -19.23 15.43
CA THR A 33 9.58 -19.38 15.06
C THR A 33 9.43 -19.08 13.57
N GLU A 34 8.25 -19.37 13.02
CA GLU A 34 7.93 -18.95 11.66
C GLU A 34 7.90 -17.44 11.47
N ASP A 35 7.75 -16.66 12.54
CA ASP A 35 7.70 -15.20 12.46
C ASP A 35 9.08 -14.60 12.28
N ASP A 36 10.09 -15.19 12.94
CA ASP A 36 11.47 -14.77 12.66
C ASP A 36 11.87 -15.15 11.24
N LEU A 37 11.28 -16.23 10.69
CA LEU A 37 11.44 -16.60 9.30
C LEU A 37 10.64 -15.72 8.35
N ALA A 38 9.51 -15.12 8.74
CA ALA A 38 8.67 -14.35 7.82
C ALA A 38 9.44 -13.23 7.11
N VAL A 39 10.33 -12.55 7.83
CA VAL A 39 11.20 -11.49 7.28
C VAL A 39 12.21 -12.08 6.30
N VAL A 40 12.82 -13.21 6.67
CA VAL A 40 13.78 -13.94 5.84
C VAL A 40 13.10 -14.46 4.58
N ASP A 41 11.93 -15.10 4.70
CA ASP A 41 11.11 -15.62 3.62
C ASP A 41 10.76 -14.51 2.61
N ALA A 42 10.34 -13.33 3.09
CA ALA A 42 9.98 -12.21 2.23
C ALA A 42 11.19 -11.69 1.42
N GLN A 43 12.34 -11.52 2.07
CA GLN A 43 13.58 -11.07 1.43
C GLN A 43 14.12 -12.12 0.44
N GLU A 44 14.18 -13.38 0.87
CA GLU A 44 14.69 -14.47 0.04
C GLU A 44 13.78 -14.77 -1.15
N ALA A 45 12.45 -14.69 -0.99
CA ALA A 45 11.52 -14.86 -2.11
C ALA A 45 11.59 -13.71 -3.12
N ALA A 46 12.16 -12.56 -2.78
CA ALA A 46 12.52 -11.54 -3.76
C ALA A 46 13.86 -11.88 -4.44
N ARG A 47 14.87 -12.27 -3.65
CA ARG A 47 16.24 -12.50 -4.10
C ARG A 47 16.42 -13.76 -4.96
N GLN A 48 15.89 -14.89 -4.52
CA GLN A 48 16.10 -16.20 -5.17
C GLN A 48 15.14 -16.46 -6.34
N TYR A 49 14.12 -15.63 -6.51
CA TYR A 49 13.05 -15.88 -7.46
C TYR A 49 13.52 -16.10 -8.91
N PRO A 50 14.47 -15.32 -9.47
CA PRO A 50 14.98 -15.58 -10.82
C PRO A 50 15.59 -16.97 -10.99
N GLU A 51 16.33 -17.46 -9.99
CA GLU A 51 16.97 -18.78 -10.02
C GLU A 51 15.93 -19.91 -9.86
N LEU A 52 14.99 -19.75 -8.92
CA LEU A 52 13.89 -20.68 -8.74
C LEU A 52 13.05 -20.83 -10.02
N ARG A 53 12.78 -19.72 -10.70
CA ARG A 53 12.04 -19.71 -11.98
C ARG A 53 12.72 -20.58 -13.04
N GLU A 54 14.05 -20.55 -13.15
CA GLU A 54 14.79 -21.43 -14.07
C GLU A 54 14.81 -22.90 -13.59
N ARG A 55 14.86 -23.13 -12.28
CA ARG A 55 14.80 -24.49 -11.72
C ARG A 55 13.47 -25.20 -12.05
N PHE A 56 12.34 -24.51 -11.99
CA PHE A 56 11.04 -25.07 -12.40
C PHE A 56 10.97 -25.47 -13.88
N LYS A 57 11.79 -24.85 -14.75
CA LYS A 57 11.87 -25.23 -16.17
C LYS A 57 12.69 -26.50 -16.39
N THR A 58 13.65 -26.77 -15.51
CA THR A 58 14.69 -27.80 -15.69
C THR A 58 14.47 -29.03 -14.82
N ASP A 59 13.78 -28.92 -13.68
CA ASP A 59 13.48 -30.02 -12.75
C ASP A 59 12.12 -30.68 -13.09
N PRO A 60 12.10 -31.94 -13.57
CA PRO A 60 10.87 -32.63 -13.94
C PRO A 60 9.89 -32.85 -12.78
N GLY A 61 10.40 -33.03 -11.55
CA GLY A 61 9.60 -33.29 -10.37
C GLY A 61 8.84 -32.04 -9.93
N LEU A 62 9.54 -30.92 -9.85
CA LEU A 62 8.93 -29.62 -9.54
C LEU A 62 7.93 -29.18 -10.62
N ARG A 63 8.22 -29.47 -11.89
CA ARG A 63 7.33 -29.17 -13.01
C ARG A 63 6.00 -29.93 -12.93
N VAL A 64 6.03 -31.22 -12.58
CA VAL A 64 4.79 -31.99 -12.38
C VAL A 64 3.93 -31.41 -11.25
N LEU A 65 4.54 -31.02 -10.12
CA LEU A 65 3.80 -30.38 -9.03
C LEU A 65 3.20 -29.03 -9.46
N LEU A 66 3.97 -28.24 -10.21
CA LEU A 66 3.49 -26.98 -10.79
C LEU A 66 2.32 -27.19 -11.75
N ASP A 67 2.34 -28.25 -12.55
CA ASP A 67 1.26 -28.55 -13.50
C ASP A 67 -0.01 -29.04 -12.80
N VAL A 68 0.12 -29.91 -11.80
CA VAL A 68 -1.02 -30.42 -11.02
C VAL A 68 -1.70 -29.31 -10.21
N PHE A 69 -0.92 -28.46 -9.54
CA PHE A 69 -1.44 -27.43 -8.63
C PHE A 69 -1.36 -26.00 -9.19
N ARG A 70 -1.25 -25.86 -10.52
CA ARG A 70 -0.96 -24.58 -11.21
C ARG A 70 -1.84 -23.42 -10.75
N ASP A 71 -3.15 -23.66 -10.73
CA ASP A 71 -4.15 -22.65 -10.41
C ASP A 71 -4.42 -22.53 -8.90
N TYR A 72 -3.68 -23.29 -8.10
CA TYR A 72 -3.95 -23.54 -6.69
C TYR A 72 -2.66 -23.34 -5.86
N PRO A 73 -2.18 -22.09 -5.71
CA PRO A 73 -0.88 -21.79 -5.09
C PRO A 73 -0.74 -22.29 -3.65
N ILE A 74 -1.85 -22.44 -2.92
CA ILE A 74 -1.87 -23.04 -1.57
C ILE A 74 -1.43 -24.51 -1.64
N TYR A 75 -2.02 -25.27 -2.56
CA TYR A 75 -1.72 -26.69 -2.72
C TYR A 75 -0.32 -26.89 -3.30
N LEU A 76 0.08 -26.05 -4.26
CA LEU A 76 1.44 -26.05 -4.79
C LEU A 76 2.46 -25.81 -3.68
N ALA A 77 2.28 -24.77 -2.86
CA ALA A 77 3.20 -24.47 -1.77
C ALA A 77 3.29 -25.60 -0.73
N ARG A 78 2.15 -26.21 -0.37
CA ARG A 78 2.11 -27.39 0.53
C ARG A 78 2.88 -28.57 -0.07
N ALA A 79 2.69 -28.85 -1.36
CA ALA A 79 3.38 -29.93 -2.06
C ALA A 79 4.89 -29.67 -2.18
N LEU A 80 5.30 -28.44 -2.47
CA LEU A 80 6.72 -28.06 -2.62
C LEU A 80 7.52 -28.24 -1.33
N VAL A 81 6.95 -27.85 -0.18
CA VAL A 81 7.57 -28.04 1.13
C VAL A 81 7.73 -29.52 1.48
N GLN A 82 6.81 -30.37 1.03
CA GLN A 82 6.88 -31.81 1.26
C GLN A 82 7.89 -32.49 0.33
N ALA A 83 7.87 -32.14 -0.97
CA ALA A 83 8.62 -32.85 -2.00
C ALA A 83 10.06 -32.36 -2.21
N ALA A 84 10.36 -31.09 -1.92
CA ALA A 84 11.67 -30.49 -2.12
C ALA A 84 12.08 -29.56 -0.95
N PRO A 85 12.16 -30.08 0.29
CA PRO A 85 12.36 -29.25 1.48
C PRO A 85 13.77 -28.67 1.64
N ASP A 86 14.75 -29.10 0.84
CA ASP A 86 16.08 -28.49 0.68
C ASP A 86 16.01 -27.14 -0.05
N VAL A 87 15.02 -27.00 -0.94
CA VAL A 87 14.73 -25.78 -1.69
C VAL A 87 13.71 -24.94 -0.95
N PHE A 88 12.59 -25.56 -0.56
CA PHE A 88 11.44 -24.92 0.09
C PHE A 88 11.42 -25.27 1.58
N TYR A 89 12.28 -24.58 2.34
CA TYR A 89 12.50 -24.86 3.75
C TYR A 89 11.34 -24.41 4.67
N SER A 90 10.47 -23.52 4.20
CA SER A 90 9.29 -23.03 4.91
C SER A 90 8.09 -22.88 3.97
N TYR A 91 6.88 -22.98 4.52
CA TYR A 91 5.64 -22.77 3.77
C TYR A 91 5.46 -21.33 3.31
N GLY A 92 5.87 -20.35 4.13
CA GLY A 92 5.80 -18.93 3.79
C GLY A 92 6.67 -18.60 2.57
N PHE A 93 7.90 -19.12 2.53
CA PHE A 93 8.79 -19.00 1.37
C PHE A 93 8.19 -19.68 0.13
N ALA A 94 7.68 -20.91 0.27
CA ALA A 94 7.08 -21.64 -0.84
C ALA A 94 5.90 -20.88 -1.45
N TYR A 95 4.94 -20.42 -0.64
CA TYR A 95 3.75 -19.72 -1.11
C TYR A 95 4.07 -18.40 -1.82
N ARG A 96 4.96 -17.59 -1.24
CA ARG A 96 5.38 -16.31 -1.84
C ARG A 96 5.97 -16.51 -3.24
N ASN A 97 6.71 -17.60 -3.44
CA ASN A 97 7.22 -17.97 -4.76
C ASN A 97 6.15 -18.60 -5.66
N SER A 98 5.26 -19.45 -5.14
CA SER A 98 4.17 -20.07 -5.91
C SER A 98 3.24 -19.03 -6.56
N VAL A 99 2.91 -17.94 -5.84
CA VAL A 99 2.09 -16.86 -6.40
C VAL A 99 2.80 -16.16 -7.56
N LYS A 100 4.10 -15.86 -7.42
CA LYS A 100 4.90 -15.23 -8.48
C LYS A 100 5.10 -16.15 -9.69
N LEU A 101 5.41 -17.43 -9.46
CA LEU A 101 5.59 -18.44 -10.52
C LEU A 101 4.34 -18.55 -11.39
N ARG A 102 3.15 -18.56 -10.77
CA ARG A 102 1.87 -18.55 -11.49
C ARG A 102 1.73 -17.33 -12.40
N ALA A 103 2.12 -16.15 -11.94
CA ALA A 103 2.02 -14.91 -12.71
C ALA A 103 2.99 -14.88 -13.90
N ASP A 104 4.23 -15.36 -13.73
CA ASP A 104 5.31 -15.16 -14.71
C ASP A 104 5.49 -16.28 -15.73
N LEU A 105 5.09 -17.51 -15.39
CA LEU A 105 5.33 -18.68 -16.24
C LEU A 105 4.11 -19.06 -17.08
N GLY A 106 2.90 -18.63 -16.69
CA GLY A 106 1.67 -18.92 -17.43
C GLY A 106 1.49 -20.41 -17.75
N THR A 107 0.87 -20.71 -18.89
CA THR A 107 0.68 -22.08 -19.39
C THR A 107 2.01 -22.65 -19.89
N ILE A 108 2.74 -23.38 -19.05
CA ILE A 108 3.86 -24.20 -19.53
C ILE A 108 3.26 -25.45 -20.19
N GLY A 109 3.44 -25.60 -21.50
CA GLY A 109 3.09 -26.83 -22.20
C GLY A 109 3.98 -27.97 -21.76
N VAL A 110 3.40 -29.09 -21.34
CA VAL A 110 4.10 -30.37 -21.26
C VAL A 110 3.88 -31.03 -22.62
N ASP A 111 4.94 -31.41 -23.32
CA ASP A 111 4.77 -32.20 -24.53
C ASP A 111 3.99 -33.48 -24.17
N PRO A 112 2.89 -33.81 -24.87
CA PRO A 112 2.14 -35.01 -24.58
C PRO A 112 3.07 -36.21 -24.72
N ILE A 113 3.14 -37.01 -23.65
CA ILE A 113 4.00 -38.18 -23.53
C ILE A 113 3.53 -39.22 -24.55
N ARG A 114 4.07 -39.15 -25.77
CA ARG A 114 3.91 -40.19 -26.78
C ARG A 114 4.96 -41.25 -26.55
N GLY A 115 4.52 -42.39 -26.02
CA GLY A 115 5.06 -43.73 -26.30
C GLY A 115 6.53 -44.01 -25.96
N SER A 116 6.72 -45.04 -25.14
CA SER A 116 7.97 -45.77 -24.87
C SER A 116 8.96 -45.14 -23.87
N GLY A 117 9.16 -45.85 -22.74
CA GLY A 117 10.24 -45.61 -21.78
C GLY A 117 9.84 -44.73 -20.60
N GLY A 118 9.86 -45.31 -19.39
CA GLY A 118 9.50 -44.62 -18.13
C GLY A 118 10.19 -43.28 -17.98
N SER A 119 9.41 -42.20 -18.00
CA SER A 119 9.92 -40.83 -17.99
C SER A 119 10.19 -40.37 -16.54
N GLY A 120 11.29 -39.63 -16.35
CA GLY A 120 11.87 -39.31 -15.04
C GLY A 120 10.95 -38.65 -14.01
N ALA A 121 9.78 -38.15 -14.39
CA ALA A 121 8.82 -37.52 -13.48
C ALA A 121 7.95 -38.53 -12.70
N ALA A 122 7.48 -39.61 -13.35
CA ALA A 122 6.81 -40.71 -12.64
C ALA A 122 7.81 -41.42 -11.70
N VAL A 123 9.03 -41.63 -12.19
CA VAL A 123 10.15 -42.18 -11.41
C VAL A 123 10.53 -41.26 -10.23
N TYR A 124 10.48 -39.94 -10.40
CA TYR A 124 10.76 -38.98 -9.32
C TYR A 124 9.76 -39.12 -8.18
N LEU A 125 8.45 -39.11 -8.49
CA LEU A 125 7.40 -39.23 -7.49
C LEU A 125 7.42 -40.60 -6.79
N GLU A 126 7.75 -41.67 -7.50
CA GLU A 126 7.92 -43.01 -6.92
C GLU A 126 9.12 -43.13 -5.98
N ARG A 127 10.17 -42.32 -6.19
CA ARG A 127 11.37 -42.29 -5.35
C ARG A 127 11.21 -41.46 -4.07
N LEU A 128 10.11 -40.73 -3.90
CA LEU A 128 9.84 -39.97 -2.68
C LEU A 128 9.68 -40.90 -1.47
N PRO A 129 10.12 -40.48 -0.26
CA PRO A 129 9.89 -41.21 0.98
C PRO A 129 8.41 -41.56 1.17
N LYS A 130 8.13 -42.70 1.80
CA LYS A 130 6.76 -43.23 1.94
C LYS A 130 5.83 -42.23 2.64
N GLU A 131 6.33 -41.58 3.68
CA GLU A 131 5.59 -40.59 4.47
C GLU A 131 5.24 -39.37 3.62
N VAL A 132 6.20 -38.86 2.83
CA VAL A 132 5.99 -37.75 1.89
C VAL A 132 4.94 -38.10 0.84
N ARG A 133 4.96 -39.34 0.33
CA ARG A 133 3.94 -39.81 -0.63
C ARG A 133 2.55 -39.85 -0.01
N GLN A 134 2.41 -40.34 1.23
CA GLN A 134 1.12 -40.37 1.92
C GLN A 134 0.55 -38.97 2.15
N ASP A 135 1.39 -38.02 2.54
CA ASP A 135 0.99 -36.62 2.71
C ASP A 135 0.54 -35.98 1.38
N LEU A 136 1.23 -36.29 0.28
CA LEU A 136 0.84 -35.83 -1.05
C LEU A 136 -0.47 -36.45 -1.53
N VAL A 137 -0.74 -37.73 -1.22
CA VAL A 137 -2.02 -38.39 -1.52
C VAL A 137 -3.17 -37.69 -0.80
N ALA A 138 -3.02 -37.42 0.50
CA ALA A 138 -4.04 -36.71 1.27
C ALA A 138 -4.29 -35.29 0.73
N LEU A 139 -3.22 -34.59 0.34
CA LEU A 139 -3.30 -33.27 -0.29
C LEU A 139 -4.03 -33.30 -1.64
N LEU A 140 -3.77 -34.34 -2.46
CA LEU A 140 -4.44 -34.54 -3.75
C LEU A 140 -5.91 -34.89 -3.57
N GLN A 141 -6.26 -35.70 -2.56
CA GLN A 141 -7.66 -36.01 -2.26
C GLN A 141 -8.44 -34.75 -1.88
N GLU A 142 -7.88 -33.92 -0.99
CA GLU A 142 -8.43 -32.61 -0.63
C GLU A 142 -8.60 -31.72 -1.88
N PHE A 143 -7.57 -31.65 -2.72
CA PHE A 143 -7.58 -30.89 -3.96
C PHE A 143 -8.70 -31.33 -4.93
N TYR A 144 -8.79 -32.63 -5.22
CA TYR A 144 -9.79 -33.17 -6.15
C TYR A 144 -11.21 -32.98 -5.61
N PHE A 145 -11.43 -33.12 -4.30
CA PHE A 145 -12.72 -32.83 -3.68
C PHE A 145 -13.19 -31.41 -4.02
N HIS A 146 -12.33 -30.42 -3.78
CA HIS A 146 -12.63 -29.01 -4.03
C HIS A 146 -12.82 -28.72 -5.53
N GLU A 147 -12.03 -29.34 -6.41
CA GLU A 147 -12.14 -29.18 -7.87
C GLU A 147 -13.48 -29.69 -8.41
N TRP A 148 -13.99 -30.80 -7.85
CA TRP A 148 -15.15 -31.53 -8.35
C TRP A 148 -16.45 -31.21 -7.61
N LEU A 149 -16.39 -30.38 -6.57
CA LEU A 149 -17.53 -30.04 -5.73
C LEU A 149 -18.69 -29.43 -6.54
N LYS A 150 -18.38 -28.77 -7.66
CA LYS A 150 -19.37 -28.22 -8.61
C LYS A 150 -20.16 -29.33 -9.30
N ASP A 151 -19.49 -30.40 -9.71
CA ASP A 151 -20.09 -31.51 -10.43
C ASP A 151 -20.98 -32.31 -9.47
N PHE A 152 -20.52 -32.49 -8.23
CA PHE A 152 -21.35 -33.03 -7.15
C PHE A 152 -22.55 -32.15 -6.79
N SER A 153 -22.43 -30.83 -6.92
CA SER A 153 -23.55 -29.91 -6.66
C SER A 153 -24.62 -29.99 -7.74
N ASP A 154 -24.23 -30.27 -8.99
CA ASP A 154 -25.15 -30.39 -10.13
C ASP A 154 -25.80 -31.77 -10.22
N SER A 155 -25.02 -32.85 -10.14
CA SER A 155 -25.51 -34.23 -10.16
C SER A 155 -24.53 -35.14 -9.41
N PRO A 156 -24.79 -35.43 -8.12
CA PRO A 156 -23.87 -36.27 -7.34
C PRO A 156 -23.72 -37.69 -7.90
N GLU A 157 -24.76 -38.23 -8.54
CA GLU A 157 -24.73 -39.53 -9.22
C GLU A 157 -23.77 -39.53 -10.42
N ASP A 158 -23.87 -38.52 -11.29
CA ASP A 158 -22.97 -38.39 -12.45
C ASP A 158 -21.54 -38.08 -12.01
N ALA A 159 -21.36 -37.28 -10.96
CA ALA A 159 -20.06 -36.97 -10.39
C ALA A 159 -19.35 -38.20 -9.84
N LEU A 160 -20.07 -39.12 -9.16
CA LEU A 160 -19.52 -40.41 -8.73
C LEU A 160 -19.10 -41.27 -9.94
N ALA A 161 -19.90 -41.31 -11.00
CA ALA A 161 -19.55 -42.06 -12.21
C ALA A 161 -18.31 -41.48 -12.93
N LEU A 162 -18.18 -40.15 -12.99
CA LEU A 162 -16.98 -39.47 -13.49
C LEU A 162 -15.76 -39.79 -12.62
N LEU A 163 -15.95 -39.96 -11.31
CA LEU A 163 -14.87 -40.26 -10.37
C LEU A 163 -14.34 -41.67 -10.58
N ASP A 164 -15.23 -42.63 -10.82
CA ASP A 164 -14.85 -43.99 -11.20
C ASP A 164 -14.07 -44.03 -12.52
N LEU A 165 -14.47 -43.23 -13.51
CA LEU A 165 -13.73 -43.12 -14.77
C LEU A 165 -12.32 -42.55 -14.53
N ALA A 166 -12.21 -41.43 -13.80
CA ALA A 166 -10.92 -40.81 -13.53
C ALA A 166 -9.98 -41.71 -12.72
N ARG A 167 -10.52 -42.52 -11.80
CA ARG A 167 -9.76 -43.56 -11.08
C ARG A 167 -9.15 -44.59 -12.03
N GLY A 168 -9.91 -45.01 -13.04
CA GLY A 168 -9.47 -45.95 -14.09
C GLY A 168 -8.42 -45.35 -15.03
N GLU A 169 -8.54 -44.07 -15.34
CA GLU A 169 -7.65 -43.34 -16.27
C GLU A 169 -6.40 -42.75 -15.60
N ALA A 170 -6.32 -42.78 -14.26
CA ALA A 170 -5.20 -42.22 -13.50
C ALA A 170 -3.85 -42.79 -13.96
N THR A 171 -2.99 -41.89 -14.46
CA THR A 171 -1.70 -42.24 -15.09
C THR A 171 -0.56 -42.47 -14.10
N ASN A 172 -0.74 -42.09 -12.83
CA ASN A 172 0.24 -42.28 -11.76
C ASN A 172 -0.41 -42.79 -10.47
N ASP A 173 0.39 -43.45 -9.63
CA ASP A 173 -0.10 -44.13 -8.42
C ASP A 173 -0.62 -43.16 -7.34
N LEU A 174 -0.01 -41.98 -7.20
CA LEU A 174 -0.45 -40.96 -6.24
C LEU A 174 -1.88 -40.48 -6.54
N ALA A 175 -2.14 -40.12 -7.81
CA ALA A 175 -3.47 -39.70 -8.25
C ALA A 175 -4.50 -40.83 -8.08
N ARG A 176 -4.13 -42.08 -8.39
CA ARG A 176 -5.03 -43.23 -8.24
C ARG A 176 -5.44 -43.48 -6.78
N GLN A 177 -4.48 -43.41 -5.86
CA GLN A 177 -4.76 -43.55 -4.42
C GLN A 177 -5.64 -42.41 -3.91
N ALA A 178 -5.33 -41.17 -4.30
CA ALA A 178 -6.10 -39.98 -3.90
C ALA A 178 -7.55 -40.04 -4.41
N LEU A 179 -7.76 -40.36 -5.68
CA LEU A 179 -9.09 -40.48 -6.29
C LEU A 179 -9.89 -41.66 -5.70
N SER A 180 -9.22 -42.75 -5.29
CA SER A 180 -9.90 -43.87 -4.63
C SER A 180 -10.34 -43.50 -3.21
N GLY A 181 -9.49 -42.83 -2.43
CA GLY A 181 -9.86 -42.32 -1.12
C GLY A 181 -11.01 -41.30 -1.20
N LEU A 182 -10.96 -40.40 -2.19
CA LEU A 182 -12.04 -39.45 -2.46
C LEU A 182 -13.35 -40.16 -2.80
N HIS A 183 -13.31 -41.19 -3.63
CA HIS A 183 -14.51 -41.94 -4.02
C HIS A 183 -15.19 -42.56 -2.80
N ASP A 184 -14.43 -43.24 -1.94
CA ASP A 184 -14.98 -43.91 -0.77
C ASP A 184 -15.63 -42.91 0.21
N GLU A 185 -14.98 -41.76 0.43
CA GLU A 185 -15.54 -40.65 1.22
C GLU A 185 -16.82 -40.09 0.60
N CYS A 186 -16.82 -39.81 -0.71
CA CYS A 186 -17.98 -39.27 -1.41
C CYS A 186 -19.17 -40.24 -1.42
N GLN A 187 -18.92 -41.54 -1.54
CA GLN A 187 -19.95 -42.58 -1.43
C GLN A 187 -20.61 -42.57 -0.04
N GLN A 188 -19.79 -42.48 1.01
CA GLN A 188 -20.28 -42.43 2.39
C GLN A 188 -21.14 -41.18 2.64
N VAL A 189 -20.70 -40.02 2.16
CA VAL A 189 -21.43 -38.75 2.25
C VAL A 189 -22.76 -38.81 1.49
N PHE A 190 -22.75 -39.41 0.30
CA PHE A 190 -23.93 -39.56 -0.54
C PHE A 190 -25.01 -40.41 0.14
N GLN A 191 -24.63 -41.49 0.82
CA GLN A 191 -25.54 -42.43 1.49
C GLN A 191 -26.15 -41.89 2.80
N GLY A 192 -25.71 -40.73 3.31
CA GLY A 192 -26.26 -40.14 4.54
C GLY A 192 -27.77 -39.84 4.45
N VAL A 193 -28.51 -40.08 5.54
CA VAL A 193 -29.97 -39.90 5.59
C VAL A 193 -30.37 -38.75 6.54
N PHE A 194 -31.33 -37.94 6.12
CA PHE A 194 -31.81 -36.74 6.84
C PHE A 194 -33.35 -36.75 6.96
N PRO A 195 -33.93 -37.58 7.84
CA PRO A 195 -35.37 -37.89 7.84
C PRO A 195 -36.28 -36.71 8.19
N ASP A 196 -35.80 -35.77 9.00
CA ASP A 196 -36.56 -34.58 9.42
C ASP A 196 -36.74 -33.53 8.29
N PHE A 197 -35.97 -33.67 7.20
CA PHE A 197 -35.84 -32.66 6.15
C PHE A 197 -36.37 -33.14 4.80
N VAL A 198 -36.79 -32.20 3.97
CA VAL A 198 -37.23 -32.47 2.59
C VAL A 198 -36.09 -33.06 1.76
N GLU A 199 -36.42 -33.93 0.80
CA GLU A 199 -35.43 -34.48 -0.14
C GLU A 199 -35.05 -33.49 -1.24
N GLU A 200 -35.89 -32.49 -1.47
CA GLU A 200 -35.73 -31.50 -2.53
C GLU A 200 -36.15 -30.11 -2.04
N PHE A 201 -35.35 -29.09 -2.32
CA PHE A 201 -35.62 -27.69 -2.00
C PHE A 201 -35.24 -26.81 -3.19
N HIS A 202 -36.18 -25.97 -3.67
CA HIS A 202 -36.03 -25.17 -4.89
C HIS A 202 -35.58 -25.97 -6.14
N ALA A 203 -36.20 -27.13 -6.36
CA ALA A 203 -35.91 -28.02 -7.48
C ALA A 203 -34.49 -28.63 -7.48
N SER A 204 -33.89 -28.79 -6.30
CA SER A 204 -32.54 -29.34 -6.13
C SER A 204 -32.49 -30.25 -4.91
N ARG A 205 -31.64 -31.29 -4.95
CA ARG A 205 -31.47 -32.24 -3.82
C ARG A 205 -31.13 -31.48 -2.53
N PHE A 206 -31.81 -31.86 -1.46
CA PHE A 206 -31.60 -31.31 -0.12
C PHE A 206 -31.32 -32.41 0.93
N PRO A 207 -30.40 -32.18 1.87
CA PRO A 207 -29.33 -31.19 1.80
C PRO A 207 -28.44 -31.44 0.58
N SER A 208 -27.86 -30.38 0.04
CA SER A 208 -26.90 -30.44 -1.08
C SER A 208 -25.65 -31.24 -0.69
N PHE A 209 -24.92 -31.78 -1.67
CA PHE A 209 -23.81 -32.68 -1.42
C PHE A 209 -22.72 -32.06 -0.53
N HIS A 210 -22.32 -30.81 -0.78
CA HIS A 210 -21.31 -30.14 0.05
C HIS A 210 -21.79 -29.88 1.48
N VAL A 211 -23.10 -29.66 1.71
CA VAL A 211 -23.67 -29.56 3.06
C VAL A 211 -23.60 -30.91 3.77
N ARG A 212 -23.88 -32.01 3.07
CA ARG A 212 -23.73 -33.37 3.61
C ARG A 212 -22.27 -33.66 3.96
N TRP A 213 -21.35 -33.25 3.08
CA TRP A 213 -19.91 -33.38 3.32
C TRP A 213 -19.48 -32.58 4.55
N TRP A 214 -19.90 -31.33 4.68
CA TRP A 214 -19.63 -30.54 5.89
C TRP A 214 -20.13 -31.25 7.16
N ILE A 215 -21.35 -31.78 7.13
CA ILE A 215 -21.93 -32.50 8.27
C ILE A 215 -21.11 -33.78 8.60
N HIS A 216 -20.65 -34.50 7.57
CA HIS A 216 -19.81 -35.67 7.75
C HIS A 216 -18.43 -35.31 8.33
N HIS A 217 -17.77 -34.30 7.76
CA HIS A 217 -16.40 -33.90 8.08
C HIS A 217 -16.21 -33.38 9.51
N ILE A 218 -17.22 -32.70 10.06
CA ILE A 218 -17.21 -32.16 11.44
C ILE A 218 -18.03 -33.00 12.43
N SER A 219 -18.33 -34.25 12.09
CA SER A 219 -19.12 -35.17 12.93
C SER A 219 -18.60 -35.26 14.36
N GLU A 220 -17.29 -35.34 14.57
CA GLU A 220 -16.68 -35.43 15.91
C GLU A 220 -16.34 -34.06 16.54
N VAL A 221 -16.67 -32.95 15.87
CA VAL A 221 -16.21 -31.61 16.27
C VAL A 221 -17.38 -30.79 16.81
N PRO A 222 -17.49 -30.59 18.14
CA PRO A 222 -18.68 -30.00 18.75
C PRO A 222 -18.79 -28.49 18.53
N ARG A 223 -17.68 -27.80 18.27
CA ARG A 223 -17.61 -26.34 18.14
C ARG A 223 -16.95 -26.00 16.80
N VAL A 224 -17.69 -25.36 15.90
CA VAL A 224 -17.27 -25.18 14.50
C VAL A 224 -17.48 -23.74 14.03
N LEU A 225 -16.54 -23.25 13.24
CA LEU A 225 -16.58 -22.00 12.50
C LEU A 225 -16.70 -22.29 11.00
N ASN A 226 -17.84 -21.97 10.40
CA ASN A 226 -18.04 -22.09 8.95
C ASN A 226 -17.78 -20.74 8.26
N MET A 227 -16.70 -20.71 7.48
CA MET A 227 -16.18 -19.58 6.71
C MET A 227 -16.53 -19.62 5.22
N GLY A 228 -17.51 -20.43 4.82
CA GLY A 228 -17.96 -20.49 3.43
C GLY A 228 -18.42 -19.12 2.90
N ASP A 229 -18.18 -18.86 1.62
CA ASP A 229 -18.60 -17.62 0.93
C ASP A 229 -20.13 -17.38 1.06
N THR A 230 -20.58 -16.16 0.80
CA THR A 230 -22.02 -15.86 0.73
C THR A 230 -22.68 -16.71 -0.35
N GLY A 231 -23.82 -17.34 -0.04
CA GLY A 231 -24.55 -18.22 -0.98
C GLY A 231 -24.20 -19.71 -0.90
N THR A 232 -23.23 -20.11 -0.07
CA THR A 232 -22.80 -21.52 0.10
C THR A 232 -23.71 -22.38 1.01
N GLN A 233 -24.94 -21.95 1.28
CA GLN A 233 -25.94 -22.67 2.10
C GLN A 233 -25.54 -22.91 3.58
N LYS A 234 -24.84 -21.96 4.21
CA LYS A 234 -24.51 -22.01 5.66
C LYS A 234 -25.73 -22.18 6.57
N THR A 235 -26.89 -21.60 6.21
CA THR A 235 -28.16 -21.78 6.93
C THR A 235 -28.56 -23.26 6.96
N ALA A 236 -28.53 -23.93 5.79
CA ALA A 236 -28.88 -25.34 5.66
C ALA A 236 -27.92 -26.23 6.46
N PHE A 237 -26.61 -25.95 6.38
CA PHE A 237 -25.61 -26.63 7.21
C PHE A 237 -25.92 -26.54 8.70
N ALA A 238 -26.24 -25.35 9.20
CA ALA A 238 -26.52 -25.17 10.62
C ALA A 238 -27.82 -25.86 11.05
N ALA A 239 -28.92 -25.67 10.31
CA ALA A 239 -30.21 -26.28 10.65
C ALA A 239 -30.14 -27.81 10.57
N VAL A 240 -29.67 -28.35 9.45
CA VAL A 240 -29.58 -29.80 9.22
C VAL A 240 -28.56 -30.43 10.16
N GLY A 241 -27.37 -29.84 10.29
CA GLY A 241 -26.31 -30.35 11.13
C GLY A 241 -26.73 -30.46 12.59
N LEU A 242 -27.33 -29.42 13.18
CA LEU A 242 -27.77 -29.46 14.58
C LEU A 242 -28.74 -30.62 14.87
N ARG A 243 -29.69 -30.87 13.97
CA ARG A 243 -30.63 -32.00 14.09
C ARG A 243 -29.96 -33.34 13.86
N HIS A 244 -29.10 -33.45 12.85
CA HIS A 244 -28.33 -34.66 12.56
C HIS A 244 -27.44 -35.06 13.75
N TYR A 245 -26.87 -34.09 14.46
CA TYR A 245 -26.10 -34.31 15.69
C TYR A 245 -26.96 -34.46 16.96
N GLY A 246 -28.29 -34.55 16.82
CA GLY A 246 -29.21 -34.85 17.91
C GLY A 246 -29.53 -33.69 18.84
N CYS A 247 -29.32 -32.43 18.45
CA CYS A 247 -29.76 -31.27 19.24
C CYS A 247 -31.28 -31.16 19.20
N GLN A 248 -31.93 -31.12 20.36
CA GLN A 248 -33.38 -31.05 20.50
C GLN A 248 -33.91 -29.62 20.47
N ARG A 249 -33.13 -28.65 20.96
CA ARG A 249 -33.51 -27.24 21.07
C ARG A 249 -32.32 -26.36 20.70
N ALA A 250 -32.42 -25.72 19.54
CA ALA A 250 -31.40 -24.83 19.01
C ALA A 250 -31.77 -23.35 19.19
N LEU A 251 -30.82 -22.56 19.69
CA LEU A 251 -30.89 -21.09 19.69
C LEU A 251 -30.09 -20.53 18.51
N ILE A 252 -30.73 -19.74 17.66
CA ILE A 252 -30.11 -19.07 16.52
C ILE A 252 -30.07 -17.57 16.81
N VAL A 253 -28.87 -17.01 16.87
CA VAL A 253 -28.64 -15.57 17.00
C VAL A 253 -28.15 -15.03 15.67
N CYS A 254 -28.83 -14.03 15.12
CA CYS A 254 -28.48 -13.47 13.82
C CYS A 254 -28.70 -11.94 13.76
N PRO A 255 -28.21 -11.24 12.72
CA PRO A 255 -28.59 -9.85 12.48
C PRO A 255 -30.11 -9.71 12.39
N THR A 256 -30.70 -8.66 12.98
CA THR A 256 -32.17 -8.46 13.04
C THR A 256 -32.84 -8.51 11.67
N ARG A 257 -32.11 -8.17 10.60
CA ARG A 257 -32.62 -8.23 9.21
C ARG A 257 -32.64 -9.64 8.61
N ALA A 258 -31.89 -10.58 9.18
CA ALA A 258 -31.80 -11.96 8.71
C ALA A 258 -32.79 -12.90 9.43
N SER A 259 -33.36 -12.50 10.57
CA SER A 259 -34.19 -13.38 11.40
C SER A 259 -35.44 -13.93 10.69
N LEU A 260 -36.12 -13.09 9.91
CA LEU A 260 -37.26 -13.50 9.06
C LEU A 260 -36.83 -14.46 7.94
N GLN A 261 -35.63 -14.27 7.38
CA GLN A 261 -35.10 -15.15 6.34
C GLN A 261 -34.78 -16.53 6.93
N TRP A 262 -34.13 -16.57 8.10
CA TRP A 262 -33.87 -17.80 8.85
C TRP A 262 -35.16 -18.59 9.14
N GLN A 263 -36.21 -17.91 9.58
CA GLN A 263 -37.51 -18.55 9.84
C GLN A 263 -38.07 -19.19 8.57
N ARG A 264 -38.13 -18.43 7.47
CA ARG A 264 -38.65 -18.90 6.18
C ARG A 264 -37.85 -20.08 5.62
N GLU A 265 -36.52 -19.99 5.66
CA GLU A 265 -35.63 -21.04 5.16
C GLU A 265 -35.79 -22.33 5.96
N ILE A 266 -35.72 -22.28 7.31
CA ILE A 266 -35.87 -23.47 8.14
C ILE A 266 -37.25 -24.11 7.96
N GLN A 267 -38.32 -23.31 7.92
CA GLN A 267 -39.66 -23.84 7.67
C GLN A 267 -39.77 -24.52 6.31
N GLY A 268 -39.05 -24.02 5.29
CA GLY A 268 -38.99 -24.65 3.97
C GLY A 268 -38.14 -25.93 3.93
N TYR A 269 -37.14 -26.07 4.81
CA TYR A 269 -36.29 -27.26 4.89
C TYR A 269 -36.97 -28.46 5.55
N LEU A 270 -37.91 -28.21 6.47
CA LEU A 270 -38.53 -29.25 7.30
C LEU A 270 -39.69 -29.93 6.59
N ARG A 271 -39.80 -31.26 6.71
CA ARG A 271 -41.01 -31.99 6.26
C ARG A 271 -42.25 -31.62 7.08
N THR A 272 -42.06 -31.34 8.36
CA THR A 272 -43.13 -31.02 9.32
C THR A 272 -42.82 -29.72 10.07
N PRO A 273 -43.03 -28.54 9.44
CA PRO A 273 -42.53 -27.26 9.97
C PRO A 273 -43.37 -26.66 11.11
N ALA A 274 -44.64 -27.05 11.25
CA ALA A 274 -45.55 -26.48 12.25
C ALA A 274 -44.99 -26.66 13.67
N ASP A 275 -45.01 -25.58 14.44
CA ASP A 275 -44.55 -25.49 15.84
C ASP A 275 -43.07 -25.83 16.09
N ARG A 276 -42.27 -26.02 15.03
CA ARG A 276 -40.83 -26.33 15.13
C ARG A 276 -39.93 -25.10 15.13
N VAL A 277 -40.43 -23.94 14.70
CA VAL A 277 -39.64 -22.71 14.54
C VAL A 277 -40.35 -21.54 15.21
N LEU A 278 -39.67 -20.88 16.15
CA LEU A 278 -40.16 -19.67 16.82
C LEU A 278 -39.23 -18.49 16.53
N LEU A 279 -39.80 -17.38 16.07
CA LEU A 279 -39.09 -16.10 15.91
C LEU A 279 -39.39 -15.22 17.12
N VAL A 280 -38.35 -14.80 17.85
CA VAL A 280 -38.44 -13.89 18.99
C VAL A 280 -38.17 -12.46 18.51
N ASP A 281 -39.25 -11.70 18.29
CA ASP A 281 -39.16 -10.30 17.90
C ASP A 281 -39.07 -9.33 19.09
N SER A 282 -39.46 -9.80 20.28
CA SER A 282 -39.50 -9.04 21.52
C SER A 282 -39.19 -9.92 22.73
N PRO A 283 -38.63 -9.35 23.82
CA PRO A 283 -38.28 -10.13 25.02
C PRO A 283 -39.43 -10.94 25.63
N ARG A 284 -40.69 -10.51 25.44
CA ARG A 284 -41.87 -11.19 26.01
C ARG A 284 -42.11 -12.58 25.40
N MET A 285 -41.71 -12.79 24.15
CA MET A 285 -41.90 -14.06 23.44
C MET A 285 -40.91 -15.16 23.90
N ILE A 286 -39.90 -14.83 24.72
CA ILE A 286 -38.96 -15.85 25.24
C ILE A 286 -39.69 -16.86 26.14
N ALA A 287 -40.72 -16.42 26.87
CA ALA A 287 -41.56 -17.32 27.66
C ALA A 287 -42.30 -18.34 26.78
N GLU A 288 -42.70 -17.96 25.56
CA GLU A 288 -43.32 -18.87 24.60
C GLU A 288 -42.32 -19.93 24.14
N ALA A 289 -41.03 -19.58 23.96
CA ALA A 289 -40.00 -20.54 23.63
C ALA A 289 -39.88 -21.63 24.72
N ALA A 290 -39.99 -21.27 25.99
CA ALA A 290 -39.94 -22.22 27.10
C ALA A 290 -41.10 -23.24 27.05
N VAL A 291 -42.32 -22.77 26.74
CA VAL A 291 -43.56 -23.57 26.74
C VAL A 291 -43.75 -24.37 25.45
N ALA A 292 -43.60 -23.75 24.29
CA ALA A 292 -43.87 -24.36 22.99
C ALA A 292 -42.80 -25.38 22.58
N THR A 293 -41.62 -25.33 23.18
CA THR A 293 -40.49 -26.25 22.93
C THR A 293 -40.11 -26.41 21.44
N PRO A 294 -40.00 -25.30 20.67
CA PRO A 294 -39.64 -25.39 19.26
C PRO A 294 -38.23 -25.98 19.09
N TRP A 295 -38.00 -26.65 17.97
CA TRP A 295 -36.66 -27.12 17.59
C TRP A 295 -35.69 -25.96 17.39
N TYR A 296 -36.18 -24.84 16.85
CA TYR A 296 -35.37 -23.66 16.57
C TYR A 296 -36.02 -22.41 17.16
N THR A 297 -35.27 -21.68 17.98
CA THR A 297 -35.63 -20.34 18.47
C THR A 297 -34.69 -19.33 17.83
N ILE A 298 -35.23 -18.35 17.11
CA ILE A 298 -34.45 -17.35 16.37
C ILE A 298 -34.57 -16.00 17.08
N ILE A 299 -33.44 -15.35 17.37
CA ILE A 299 -33.40 -14.04 18.02
C ILE A 299 -32.39 -13.11 17.33
N GLY A 300 -32.74 -11.83 17.22
CA GLY A 300 -31.84 -10.81 16.69
C GLY A 300 -30.80 -10.33 17.71
N TYR A 301 -29.58 -9.99 17.28
CA TYR A 301 -28.54 -9.41 18.17
C TYR A 301 -29.02 -8.18 18.96
N SER A 302 -29.91 -7.35 18.39
CA SER A 302 -30.49 -6.18 19.09
C SER A 302 -31.40 -6.58 20.26
N THR A 303 -32.14 -7.68 20.12
CA THR A 303 -33.04 -8.20 21.15
C THR A 303 -32.25 -8.96 22.21
N LEU A 304 -31.20 -9.68 21.81
CA LEU A 304 -30.30 -10.41 22.71
C LEU A 304 -29.72 -9.52 23.81
N ILE A 305 -29.30 -8.29 23.47
CA ILE A 305 -28.68 -7.35 24.41
C ILE A 305 -29.68 -6.58 25.29
N ALA A 306 -30.99 -6.84 25.14
CA ALA A 306 -31.99 -6.22 26.00
C ALA A 306 -31.90 -6.79 27.42
N ARG A 307 -32.22 -5.95 28.41
CA ARG A 307 -32.09 -6.30 29.84
C ARG A 307 -32.90 -7.56 30.17
N GLY A 308 -32.24 -8.53 30.82
CA GLY A 308 -32.84 -9.78 31.30
C GLY A 308 -33.11 -10.84 30.23
N VAL A 309 -32.84 -10.58 28.95
CA VAL A 309 -33.05 -11.56 27.86
C VAL A 309 -32.11 -12.74 27.99
N VAL A 310 -30.82 -12.51 28.23
CA VAL A 310 -29.82 -13.57 28.41
C VAL A 310 -30.21 -14.52 29.55
N ASP A 311 -30.65 -13.98 30.70
CA ASP A 311 -31.06 -14.78 31.84
C ASP A 311 -32.29 -15.65 31.54
N GLN A 312 -33.27 -15.10 30.80
CA GLN A 312 -34.44 -15.87 30.36
C GLN A 312 -34.06 -16.98 29.38
N LEU A 313 -33.13 -16.73 28.46
CA LEU A 313 -32.65 -17.74 27.52
C LEU A 313 -31.86 -18.84 28.22
N LYS A 314 -31.07 -18.52 29.25
CA LYS A 314 -30.35 -19.51 30.08
C LYS A 314 -31.27 -20.45 30.85
N ALA A 315 -32.48 -20.01 31.19
CA ALA A 315 -33.48 -20.86 31.85
C ALA A 315 -34.05 -21.94 30.91
N ILE A 316 -33.81 -21.83 29.61
CA ILE A 316 -34.25 -22.80 28.60
C ILE A 316 -33.07 -23.73 28.27
N PRO A 317 -33.25 -25.06 28.29
CA PRO A 317 -32.16 -26.02 28.05
C PRO A 317 -31.85 -26.15 26.55
N PHE A 318 -31.32 -25.08 25.95
CA PHE A 318 -30.80 -25.13 24.59
C PHE A 318 -29.55 -26.00 24.54
N ASP A 319 -29.52 -26.96 23.62
CA ASP A 319 -28.41 -27.89 23.40
C ASP A 319 -27.72 -27.69 22.04
N GLY A 320 -28.25 -26.80 21.20
CA GLY A 320 -27.57 -26.26 20.02
C GLY A 320 -27.54 -24.73 20.04
N LEU A 321 -26.45 -24.12 19.59
CA LEU A 321 -26.37 -22.66 19.43
C LEU A 321 -25.70 -22.29 18.11
N VAL A 322 -26.30 -21.33 17.40
CA VAL A 322 -25.77 -20.73 16.17
C VAL A 322 -25.54 -19.23 16.38
N LEU A 323 -24.34 -18.75 16.02
CA LEU A 323 -24.06 -17.34 15.81
C LEU A 323 -23.89 -17.07 14.32
N ASP A 324 -24.94 -16.56 13.69
CA ASP A 324 -24.88 -16.08 12.31
C ASP A 324 -24.25 -14.69 12.25
N GLU A 325 -23.49 -14.44 11.19
CA GLU A 325 -22.57 -13.31 11.07
C GLU A 325 -21.81 -13.05 12.37
N CYS A 326 -21.09 -14.06 12.84
CA CYS A 326 -20.41 -14.05 14.14
C CYS A 326 -19.43 -12.88 14.34
N HIS A 327 -19.01 -12.18 13.28
CA HIS A 327 -18.24 -10.94 13.39
C HIS A 327 -18.96 -9.82 14.15
N TYR A 328 -20.30 -9.87 14.28
CA TYR A 328 -21.07 -8.97 15.17
C TYR A 328 -20.75 -9.18 16.66
N CYS A 329 -20.18 -10.34 17.01
CA CYS A 329 -19.71 -10.71 18.34
C CYS A 329 -18.19 -10.60 18.50
N ASN A 330 -17.51 -9.91 17.57
CA ASN A 330 -16.10 -9.59 17.75
C ASN A 330 -15.91 -8.47 18.77
N HIS A 331 -14.72 -8.42 19.38
CA HIS A 331 -14.32 -7.50 20.46
C HIS A 331 -15.08 -7.67 21.79
N ASP A 332 -14.80 -6.80 22.76
CA ASP A 332 -15.44 -6.77 24.08
C ASP A 332 -16.84 -6.09 24.05
N SER A 333 -17.60 -6.27 22.96
CA SER A 333 -18.92 -5.65 22.79
C SER A 333 -20.00 -6.29 23.68
N HIS A 334 -21.10 -5.57 23.95
CA HIS A 334 -22.22 -6.13 24.71
C HIS A 334 -22.81 -7.40 24.05
N ARG A 335 -22.74 -7.50 22.72
CA ARG A 335 -23.17 -8.69 21.96
C ARG A 335 -22.23 -9.87 22.22
N ALA A 336 -20.93 -9.63 22.21
CA ALA A 336 -19.91 -10.64 22.49
C ALA A 336 -20.01 -11.19 23.93
N ILE A 337 -20.25 -10.31 24.90
CA ILE A 337 -20.47 -10.69 26.31
C ILE A 337 -21.71 -11.58 26.44
N ALA A 338 -22.85 -11.15 25.87
CA ALA A 338 -24.09 -11.91 25.90
C ALA A 338 -23.96 -13.28 25.23
N ALA A 339 -23.34 -13.34 24.06
CA ALA A 339 -23.09 -14.60 23.35
C ALA A 339 -22.16 -15.53 24.13
N SER A 340 -21.08 -15.00 24.71
CA SER A 340 -20.13 -15.78 25.52
C SER A 340 -20.78 -16.38 26.76
N GLN A 341 -21.65 -15.62 27.44
CA GLN A 341 -22.44 -16.11 28.58
C GLN A 341 -23.34 -17.28 28.18
N LEU A 342 -24.05 -17.17 27.05
CA LEU A 342 -24.88 -18.26 26.55
C LEU A 342 -24.05 -19.49 26.19
N VAL A 343 -22.93 -19.33 25.47
CA VAL A 343 -22.09 -20.45 25.04
C VAL A 343 -21.42 -21.19 26.20
N ASN A 344 -21.11 -20.49 27.29
CA ASN A 344 -20.45 -21.08 28.45
C ASN A 344 -21.43 -21.72 29.45
N GLU A 345 -22.67 -21.22 29.54
CA GLU A 345 -23.62 -21.64 30.58
C GLU A 345 -24.73 -22.56 30.06
N LEU A 346 -25.01 -22.58 28.75
CA LEU A 346 -25.98 -23.51 28.16
C LEU A 346 -25.38 -24.93 28.01
N PRO A 347 -26.21 -25.99 28.12
CA PRO A 347 -25.78 -27.38 27.95
C PRO A 347 -25.57 -27.76 26.47
N LEU A 348 -24.72 -27.02 25.76
CA LEU A 348 -24.53 -27.16 24.32
C LEU A 348 -23.82 -28.47 23.94
N ARG A 349 -24.49 -29.29 23.12
CA ARG A 349 -23.90 -30.38 22.33
C ARG A 349 -23.14 -29.84 21.13
N ARG A 350 -23.68 -28.78 20.50
CA ARG A 350 -23.11 -28.15 19.31
C ARG A 350 -23.13 -26.64 19.39
N PHE A 351 -22.03 -26.03 18.98
CA PHE A 351 -21.91 -24.59 18.78
C PHE A 351 -21.39 -24.32 17.36
N LEU A 352 -22.15 -23.57 16.58
CA LEU A 352 -21.83 -23.23 15.19
C LEU A 352 -21.71 -21.71 15.04
N ALA A 353 -20.53 -21.23 14.69
CA ALA A 353 -20.32 -19.84 14.28
C ALA A 353 -20.27 -19.77 12.75
N LEU A 354 -21.01 -18.84 12.15
CA LEU A 354 -21.11 -18.69 10.71
C LEU A 354 -20.69 -17.27 10.32
N SER A 355 -19.72 -17.12 9.42
CA SER A 355 -19.47 -15.85 8.72
C SER A 355 -18.45 -16.05 7.59
N ALA A 356 -18.67 -15.42 6.44
CA ALA A 356 -17.66 -15.40 5.37
C ALA A 356 -16.40 -14.58 5.74
N THR A 357 -16.55 -13.68 6.73
CA THR A 357 -15.49 -12.79 7.23
C THR A 357 -15.58 -12.70 8.76
N PRO A 358 -15.11 -13.73 9.50
CA PRO A 358 -15.21 -13.78 10.96
C PRO A 358 -14.34 -12.72 11.66
N TRP A 359 -13.47 -12.01 10.95
CA TRP A 359 -12.87 -10.75 11.37
C TRP A 359 -12.86 -9.78 10.17
N GLU A 360 -13.00 -8.48 10.43
CA GLU A 360 -13.03 -7.47 9.36
C GLU A 360 -11.65 -6.81 9.19
N ASN A 361 -10.95 -6.58 10.31
CA ASN A 361 -9.70 -5.82 10.31
C ASN A 361 -8.54 -6.62 10.87
N HIS A 362 -8.66 -7.05 12.12
CA HIS A 362 -7.58 -7.71 12.83
C HIS A 362 -8.04 -9.08 13.36
N PRO A 363 -7.22 -10.13 13.23
CA PRO A 363 -7.53 -11.42 13.85
C PRO A 363 -7.75 -11.39 15.39
N ARG A 364 -7.24 -10.37 16.11
CA ARG A 364 -7.50 -10.13 17.54
C ARG A 364 -8.97 -9.85 17.82
N GLU A 365 -9.73 -9.38 16.82
CA GLU A 365 -11.18 -9.20 16.89
C GLU A 365 -11.90 -10.50 17.25
N MET A 366 -11.33 -11.66 16.88
CA MET A 366 -11.88 -12.97 17.20
C MET A 366 -11.70 -13.38 18.66
N ALA A 367 -11.14 -12.57 19.55
CA ALA A 367 -10.82 -13.02 20.92
C ALA A 367 -12.01 -13.65 21.68
N ALA A 368 -13.19 -13.05 21.58
CA ALA A 368 -14.41 -13.61 22.14
C ALA A 368 -14.82 -14.92 21.41
N LEU A 369 -14.80 -14.91 20.08
CA LEU A 369 -15.15 -16.07 19.26
C LEU A 369 -14.20 -17.26 19.49
N ALA A 370 -12.90 -17.01 19.61
CA ALA A 370 -11.86 -17.99 19.89
C ALA A 370 -12.07 -18.66 21.25
N THR A 371 -12.43 -17.87 22.27
CA THR A 371 -12.80 -18.36 23.60
C THR A 371 -14.04 -19.25 23.53
N MET A 372 -15.04 -18.87 22.73
CA MET A 372 -16.23 -19.68 22.49
C MET A 372 -15.94 -20.95 21.69
N LEU A 373 -15.00 -20.95 20.75
CA LEU A 373 -14.66 -22.12 19.94
C LEU A 373 -13.74 -23.10 20.69
N ARG A 374 -12.82 -22.60 21.53
CA ARG A 374 -11.84 -23.40 22.28
C ARG A 374 -11.70 -22.93 23.74
N PRO A 375 -12.75 -23.10 24.55
CA PRO A 375 -12.74 -22.62 25.94
C PRO A 375 -11.68 -23.32 26.81
N THR A 376 -11.25 -24.53 26.43
CA THR A 376 -10.17 -25.27 27.13
C THR A 376 -8.79 -24.73 26.82
N THR A 377 -8.61 -24.09 25.66
CA THR A 377 -7.34 -23.47 25.26
C THR A 377 -7.28 -22.00 25.67
N PHE A 378 -8.41 -21.29 25.58
CA PHE A 378 -8.53 -19.88 25.94
C PHE A 378 -9.55 -19.72 27.06
N ALA A 379 -9.06 -19.51 28.28
CA ALA A 379 -9.92 -19.25 29.43
C ALA A 379 -10.58 -17.85 29.36
N SER A 380 -10.01 -16.93 28.59
CA SER A 380 -10.56 -15.59 28.38
C SER A 380 -10.10 -14.98 27.05
N PRO A 381 -10.79 -13.95 26.53
CA PRO A 381 -10.34 -13.17 25.38
C PRO A 381 -8.92 -12.63 25.54
N GLU A 382 -8.51 -12.31 26.77
CA GLU A 382 -7.18 -11.78 27.05
C GLU A 382 -6.07 -12.82 26.85
N VAL A 383 -6.31 -14.06 27.28
CA VAL A 383 -5.38 -15.18 27.02
C VAL A 383 -5.19 -15.40 25.52
N PHE A 384 -6.27 -15.29 24.74
CA PHE A 384 -6.17 -15.36 23.28
C PHE A 384 -5.36 -14.20 22.70
N ARG A 385 -5.60 -12.95 23.12
CA ARG A 385 -4.82 -11.79 22.64
C ARG A 385 -3.32 -11.91 22.95
N GLN A 386 -2.99 -12.48 24.11
CA GLN A 386 -1.60 -12.74 24.52
C GLN A 386 -0.94 -13.89 23.76
N SER A 387 -1.75 -14.79 23.17
CA SER A 387 -1.26 -15.92 22.35
C SER A 387 -0.78 -15.54 20.95
N ARG A 388 -0.73 -14.23 20.65
CA ARG A 388 -0.36 -13.65 19.35
C ARG A 388 -1.23 -14.14 18.18
N PRO A 389 -2.55 -13.84 18.20
CA PRO A 389 -3.49 -14.31 17.18
C PRO A 389 -3.27 -13.66 15.81
N GLU A 390 -2.42 -12.65 15.71
CA GLU A 390 -1.83 -12.15 14.46
C GLU A 390 -1.14 -13.23 13.62
N HIS A 391 -0.79 -14.39 14.18
CA HIS A 391 -0.19 -15.49 13.44
C HIS A 391 -1.25 -16.36 12.73
N PRO A 392 -1.35 -16.33 11.39
CA PRO A 392 -2.36 -17.12 10.69
C PRO A 392 -2.20 -18.62 10.89
N ARG A 393 -0.95 -19.13 10.96
CA ARG A 393 -0.70 -20.55 11.28
C ARG A 393 -1.19 -20.91 12.68
N PHE A 394 -1.00 -20.02 13.67
CA PHE A 394 -1.55 -20.23 15.01
C PHE A 394 -3.05 -20.42 14.94
N LEU A 395 -3.79 -19.52 14.28
CA LEU A 395 -5.24 -19.64 14.16
C LEU A 395 -5.69 -20.87 13.38
N ARG A 396 -5.12 -21.19 12.21
CA ARG A 396 -5.54 -22.42 11.52
C ARG A 396 -5.12 -23.65 12.27
N GLU A 397 -3.89 -23.85 12.71
CA GLU A 397 -3.52 -25.11 13.38
C GLU A 397 -4.32 -25.31 14.66
N LEU A 398 -4.56 -24.22 15.39
CA LEU A 398 -5.43 -24.21 16.54
C LEU A 398 -6.87 -24.57 16.16
N PHE A 399 -7.45 -24.01 15.11
CA PHE A 399 -8.85 -24.25 14.71
C PHE A 399 -9.01 -25.23 13.54
N ARG A 400 -7.99 -26.02 13.19
CA ARG A 400 -7.92 -26.76 11.90
C ARG A 400 -9.07 -27.73 11.75
N ALA A 401 -9.36 -28.46 12.83
CA ALA A 401 -10.47 -29.39 12.89
C ALA A 401 -11.84 -28.70 13.00
N GLN A 402 -11.87 -27.40 13.33
CA GLN A 402 -13.08 -26.64 13.64
C GLN A 402 -13.50 -25.67 12.53
N VAL A 403 -12.70 -25.49 11.47
CA VAL A 403 -12.98 -24.51 10.41
C VAL A 403 -13.40 -25.22 9.13
N LEU A 404 -14.52 -24.76 8.58
CA LEU A 404 -15.01 -25.17 7.25
C LEU A 404 -14.86 -24.00 6.28
N GLN A 405 -14.37 -24.25 5.07
CA GLN A 405 -14.22 -23.23 4.04
C GLN A 405 -14.57 -23.80 2.66
N VAL A 406 -15.48 -23.15 1.96
CA VAL A 406 -15.83 -23.40 0.55
C VAL A 406 -16.17 -22.07 -0.10
N GLU A 407 -15.67 -21.83 -1.30
CA GLU A 407 -15.97 -20.67 -2.12
C GLU A 407 -17.18 -20.93 -3.02
N LEU A 408 -17.93 -19.87 -3.35
CA LEU A 408 -19.17 -20.02 -4.14
C LEU A 408 -18.92 -20.61 -5.55
N ARG A 409 -17.74 -20.32 -6.12
CA ARG A 409 -17.33 -20.84 -7.43
C ARG A 409 -17.10 -22.35 -7.44
N GLU A 410 -16.85 -22.95 -6.28
CA GLU A 410 -16.65 -24.39 -6.15
C GLU A 410 -18.01 -25.12 -6.12
N LEU A 411 -19.12 -24.40 -5.94
CA LEU A 411 -20.45 -25.00 -5.79
C LEU A 411 -21.36 -24.80 -6.99
N THR A 412 -21.17 -23.72 -7.75
CA THR A 412 -22.19 -23.27 -8.70
C THR A 412 -21.58 -22.84 -10.03
N ARG A 413 -22.17 -23.33 -11.13
CA ARG A 413 -21.90 -22.85 -12.49
C ARG A 413 -22.63 -21.53 -12.72
N LEU A 414 -22.13 -20.47 -12.08
CA LEU A 414 -22.62 -19.11 -12.31
C LEU A 414 -22.19 -18.61 -13.68
N PRO A 415 -22.95 -17.67 -14.29
CA PRO A 415 -22.49 -16.95 -15.46
C PRO A 415 -21.09 -16.36 -15.23
N SER A 416 -20.33 -16.25 -16.32
CA SER A 416 -18.97 -15.72 -16.31
C SER A 416 -18.92 -14.34 -15.66
N ILE A 417 -17.84 -14.08 -14.92
CA ILE A 417 -17.55 -12.77 -14.32
C ILE A 417 -16.20 -12.28 -14.83
N THR A 418 -16.16 -11.08 -15.41
CA THR A 418 -14.94 -10.51 -16.02
C THR A 418 -14.58 -9.15 -15.40
N PRO A 419 -13.35 -8.95 -14.87
CA PRO A 419 -12.32 -9.97 -14.69
C PRO A 419 -12.73 -10.95 -13.58
N SER A 420 -12.10 -12.13 -13.58
CA SER A 420 -12.30 -13.08 -12.49
C SER A 420 -11.83 -12.47 -11.15
N PRO A 421 -12.64 -12.45 -10.08
CA PRO A 421 -12.24 -11.83 -8.80
C PRO A 421 -11.00 -12.44 -8.13
N TRP A 422 -10.64 -13.66 -8.50
CA TRP A 422 -9.42 -14.35 -8.04
C TRP A 422 -8.17 -14.03 -8.89
N GLU A 423 -8.32 -13.33 -10.00
CA GLU A 423 -7.22 -12.81 -10.84
C GLU A 423 -7.02 -11.32 -10.60
N ASP A 424 -8.09 -10.54 -10.70
CA ASP A 424 -8.10 -9.11 -10.39
C ASP A 424 -9.40 -8.77 -9.68
N LEU A 425 -9.39 -8.80 -8.35
CA LEU A 425 -10.55 -8.43 -7.55
C LEU A 425 -11.07 -7.02 -7.88
N PHE A 426 -10.16 -6.10 -8.20
CA PHE A 426 -10.46 -4.66 -8.24
C PHE A 426 -10.98 -4.21 -9.60
N GLY A 427 -10.57 -4.84 -10.70
CA GLY A 427 -11.03 -4.50 -12.05
C GLY A 427 -10.71 -3.04 -12.39
N ALA A 428 -9.57 -2.53 -11.92
CA ALA A 428 -9.22 -1.12 -12.01
C ALA A 428 -8.85 -0.71 -13.44
N GLU A 429 -9.46 0.36 -13.92
CA GLU A 429 -9.13 1.01 -15.19
C GLU A 429 -8.50 2.37 -14.87
N LEU A 430 -7.19 2.51 -15.10
CA LEU A 430 -6.50 3.77 -14.84
C LEU A 430 -6.91 4.80 -15.90
N ILE A 431 -7.44 5.93 -15.44
CA ILE A 431 -7.83 7.07 -16.28
C ILE A 431 -7.00 8.31 -15.91
N GLU A 432 -6.72 9.14 -16.90
CA GLU A 432 -6.01 10.40 -16.69
C GLU A 432 -6.99 11.50 -16.25
N PRO A 433 -6.59 12.36 -15.29
CA PRO A 433 -7.34 13.58 -14.99
C PRO A 433 -7.28 14.55 -16.18
N THR A 434 -8.34 15.32 -16.39
CA THR A 434 -8.26 16.49 -17.26
C THR A 434 -7.27 17.50 -16.67
N PRO A 435 -6.64 18.37 -17.49
CA PRO A 435 -5.75 19.42 -16.99
C PRO A 435 -6.40 20.29 -15.90
N GLU A 436 -7.69 20.59 -16.04
CA GLU A 436 -8.47 21.38 -15.10
C GLU A 436 -8.76 20.61 -13.80
N GLN A 437 -9.12 19.32 -13.89
CA GLN A 437 -9.28 18.49 -12.71
C GLN A 437 -7.97 18.33 -11.95
N ARG A 438 -6.86 18.19 -12.68
CA ARG A 438 -5.50 18.13 -12.12
C ARG A 438 -5.18 19.41 -11.35
N ALA A 439 -5.45 20.57 -11.94
CA ALA A 439 -5.28 21.86 -11.29
C ALA A 439 -6.15 22.00 -10.02
N VAL A 440 -7.41 21.54 -10.04
CA VAL A 440 -8.28 21.50 -8.85
C VAL A 440 -7.69 20.59 -7.76
N TYR A 441 -7.25 19.39 -8.13
CA TYR A 441 -6.67 18.44 -7.20
C TYR A 441 -5.39 18.97 -6.55
N ASP A 442 -4.47 19.50 -7.36
CA ASP A 442 -3.21 20.06 -6.87
C ASP A 442 -3.46 21.29 -6.00
N PHE A 443 -4.41 22.15 -6.37
CA PHE A 443 -4.82 23.26 -5.50
C PHE A 443 -5.26 22.76 -4.12
N VAL A 444 -6.16 21.78 -4.04
CA VAL A 444 -6.60 21.22 -2.75
C VAL A 444 -5.45 20.58 -1.96
N ARG A 445 -4.48 19.96 -2.65
CA ARG A 445 -3.30 19.35 -2.03
C ARG A 445 -2.35 20.39 -1.45
N GLU A 446 -2.21 21.54 -2.10
CA GLU A 446 -1.30 22.61 -1.67
C GLU A 446 -1.93 23.56 -0.63
N GLN A 447 -3.26 23.55 -0.46
CA GLN A 447 -3.96 24.42 0.51
C GLN A 447 -4.08 23.78 1.90
N GLU A 448 -4.13 24.65 2.93
CA GLU A 448 -4.59 24.36 4.30
C GLU A 448 -3.87 23.22 5.05
N ASP A 449 -2.57 23.02 4.80
CA ASP A 449 -1.75 22.00 5.49
C ASP A 449 -1.72 22.15 7.01
N ASP A 450 -1.70 23.39 7.52
CA ASP A 450 -1.66 23.70 8.95
C ASP A 450 -3.06 23.96 9.55
N GLU A 451 -4.12 24.00 8.72
CA GLU A 451 -5.48 24.39 9.13
C GLU A 451 -6.46 23.21 9.18
N LEU A 452 -6.23 22.15 8.38
CA LEU A 452 -7.12 20.98 8.33
C LEU A 452 -6.56 19.75 9.05
N PRO A 453 -7.40 19.03 9.82
CA PRO A 453 -7.09 17.67 10.22
C PRO A 453 -6.83 16.77 9.00
N ALA A 454 -5.85 15.86 9.09
CA ALA A 454 -5.47 14.94 8.00
C ALA A 454 -6.67 14.15 7.43
N THR A 455 -7.64 13.77 8.28
CA THR A 455 -8.87 13.10 7.87
C THR A 455 -9.76 13.95 6.97
N GLU A 456 -9.85 15.25 7.23
CA GLU A 456 -10.63 16.18 6.40
C GLU A 456 -9.90 16.46 5.09
N LYS A 457 -8.58 16.67 5.13
CA LYS A 457 -7.78 16.82 3.91
C LYS A 457 -7.91 15.61 2.99
N MET A 458 -7.82 14.40 3.55
CA MET A 458 -8.05 13.15 2.82
C MET A 458 -9.43 13.13 2.14
N LYS A 459 -10.50 13.50 2.85
CA LYS A 459 -11.85 13.55 2.27
C LYS A 459 -11.93 14.54 1.11
N ARG A 460 -11.35 15.74 1.26
CA ARG A 460 -11.37 16.78 0.23
C ARG A 460 -10.56 16.37 -1.01
N LEU A 461 -9.40 15.73 -0.83
CA LEU A 461 -8.63 15.15 -1.94
C LEU A 461 -9.40 14.03 -2.65
N LEU A 462 -10.09 13.18 -1.88
CA LEU A 462 -10.94 12.14 -2.47
C LEU A 462 -12.08 12.77 -3.27
N TRP A 463 -12.71 13.84 -2.78
CA TRP A 463 -13.71 14.60 -3.54
C TRP A 463 -13.13 15.21 -4.81
N ALA A 464 -11.94 15.81 -4.76
CA ALA A 464 -11.27 16.34 -5.95
C ALA A 464 -11.03 15.25 -7.01
N ALA A 465 -10.74 14.01 -6.60
CA ALA A 465 -10.54 12.89 -7.50
C ALA A 465 -11.85 12.33 -8.09
N ILE A 466 -12.92 12.24 -7.31
CA ILE A 466 -14.17 11.55 -7.74
C ILE A 466 -15.23 12.50 -8.32
N HIS A 467 -15.39 13.68 -7.72
CA HIS A 467 -16.47 14.63 -7.98
C HIS A 467 -16.05 16.03 -7.47
N PRO A 468 -15.13 16.72 -8.18
CA PRO A 468 -14.55 17.99 -7.75
C PRO A 468 -15.58 19.10 -7.53
N HIS A 469 -16.74 19.03 -8.18
CA HIS A 469 -17.82 20.01 -8.04
C HIS A 469 -18.30 20.19 -6.61
N LYS A 470 -18.21 19.14 -5.78
CA LYS A 470 -18.52 19.22 -4.36
C LYS A 470 -17.67 20.26 -3.61
N LEU A 471 -16.49 20.58 -4.15
CA LEU A 471 -15.55 21.52 -3.54
C LEU A 471 -15.80 22.99 -3.96
N LYS A 472 -16.65 23.25 -4.97
CA LYS A 472 -16.94 24.61 -5.47
C LYS A 472 -17.24 25.62 -4.33
N PRO A 473 -18.13 25.32 -3.35
CA PRO A 473 -18.46 26.28 -2.30
C PRO A 473 -17.41 26.37 -1.18
N LEU A 474 -16.37 25.52 -1.18
CA LEU A 474 -15.44 25.40 -0.06
C LEU A 474 -14.19 26.27 -0.21
N TYR A 475 -13.90 26.78 -1.40
CA TYR A 475 -12.67 27.54 -1.66
C TYR A 475 -12.92 28.79 -2.52
N ALA A 476 -12.05 29.78 -2.35
CA ALA A 476 -11.90 30.87 -3.30
C ALA A 476 -11.02 30.40 -4.47
N TRP A 477 -11.67 29.88 -5.52
CA TRP A 477 -10.97 29.30 -6.67
C TRP A 477 -10.28 30.35 -7.55
N PRO A 478 -9.12 30.04 -8.14
CA PRO A 478 -8.53 30.85 -9.21
C PRO A 478 -9.54 31.11 -10.33
N ALA A 479 -9.57 32.33 -10.86
CA ALA A 479 -10.54 32.72 -11.90
C ALA A 479 -10.55 31.78 -13.11
N ALA A 480 -9.38 31.22 -13.45
CA ALA A 480 -9.23 30.24 -14.53
C ALA A 480 -9.95 28.89 -14.30
N LEU A 481 -10.31 28.55 -13.05
CA LEU A 481 -10.99 27.29 -12.71
C LEU A 481 -12.49 27.44 -12.45
N VAL A 482 -12.97 28.66 -12.18
CA VAL A 482 -14.35 28.90 -11.70
C VAL A 482 -15.41 28.38 -12.67
N SER A 483 -15.27 28.69 -13.97
CA SER A 483 -16.24 28.30 -15.00
C SER A 483 -16.29 26.79 -15.23
N HIS A 484 -15.18 26.06 -14.98
CA HIS A 484 -15.14 24.62 -15.19
C HIS A 484 -16.03 23.85 -14.21
N PHE A 485 -16.32 24.40 -13.03
CA PHE A 485 -17.25 23.79 -12.08
C PHE A 485 -18.71 23.77 -12.53
N ASP A 486 -19.05 24.42 -13.64
CA ASP A 486 -20.41 24.38 -14.21
C ASP A 486 -20.58 23.22 -15.21
N HIS A 487 -19.49 22.54 -15.56
CA HIS A 487 -19.46 21.48 -16.57
C HIS A 487 -19.18 20.11 -15.95
N PRO A 488 -20.02 19.07 -16.17
CA PRO A 488 -19.78 17.72 -15.67
C PRO A 488 -18.43 17.13 -16.10
N GLU A 489 -17.91 17.55 -17.25
CA GLU A 489 -16.65 17.12 -17.85
C GLU A 489 -15.41 17.50 -17.02
N LEU A 490 -15.53 18.42 -16.05
CA LEU A 490 -14.48 18.65 -15.06
C LEU A 490 -14.15 17.37 -14.27
N SER A 491 -15.10 16.44 -14.11
CA SER A 491 -14.80 15.12 -13.54
C SER A 491 -14.53 14.11 -14.66
N ALA A 492 -13.28 13.69 -14.80
CA ALA A 492 -12.89 12.62 -15.72
C ALA A 492 -13.67 11.33 -15.44
N LYS A 493 -14.02 11.05 -14.17
CA LYS A 493 -14.84 9.89 -13.80
C LYS A 493 -16.28 10.01 -14.25
N LEU A 494 -16.90 11.21 -14.19
CA LEU A 494 -18.25 11.41 -14.70
C LEU A 494 -18.29 11.30 -16.24
N ALA A 495 -17.29 11.86 -16.92
CA ALA A 495 -17.14 11.73 -18.37
C ALA A 495 -16.98 10.25 -18.78
N TRP A 496 -16.11 9.51 -18.08
CA TRP A 496 -15.94 8.07 -18.26
C TRP A 496 -17.24 7.32 -18.01
N LEU A 497 -17.96 7.64 -16.92
CA LEU A 497 -19.21 6.99 -16.55
C LEU A 497 -20.28 7.16 -17.62
N LYS A 498 -20.48 8.39 -18.13
CA LYS A 498 -21.43 8.68 -19.21
C LYS A 498 -21.12 7.87 -20.46
N ASN A 499 -19.86 7.86 -20.89
CA ASN A 499 -19.42 7.12 -22.08
C ASN A 499 -19.56 5.61 -21.90
N ARG A 500 -19.14 5.08 -20.74
CA ARG A 500 -19.17 3.64 -20.47
C ARG A 500 -20.59 3.12 -20.34
N ILE A 501 -21.47 3.82 -19.62
CA ILE A 501 -22.89 3.45 -19.54
C ILE A 501 -23.52 3.45 -20.94
N THR A 502 -23.28 4.49 -21.74
CA THR A 502 -23.81 4.56 -23.12
C THR A 502 -23.40 3.33 -23.95
N LEU A 503 -22.12 2.95 -23.90
CA LEU A 503 -21.60 1.77 -24.58
C LEU A 503 -22.25 0.47 -24.10
N GLU A 504 -22.36 0.28 -22.77
CA GLU A 504 -22.89 -0.95 -22.20
C GLU A 504 -24.41 -1.08 -22.40
N LEU A 505 -25.16 0.02 -22.35
CA LEU A 505 -26.58 0.02 -22.69
C LEU A 505 -26.83 -0.43 -24.13
N ALA A 506 -26.00 0.03 -25.07
CA ALA A 506 -26.05 -0.38 -26.48
C ALA A 506 -25.73 -1.88 -26.68
N ARG A 507 -24.96 -2.48 -25.77
CA ARG A 507 -24.64 -3.92 -25.76
C ARG A 507 -25.70 -4.79 -25.07
N GLY A 508 -26.80 -4.19 -24.61
CA GLY A 508 -27.87 -4.91 -23.89
C GLY A 508 -27.59 -5.09 -22.39
N ALA A 509 -26.72 -4.27 -21.79
CA ALA A 509 -26.40 -4.38 -20.36
C ALA A 509 -27.46 -3.74 -19.45
N LYS A 510 -27.72 -4.34 -18.29
CA LYS A 510 -28.09 -3.55 -17.11
C LYS A 510 -26.82 -3.04 -16.43
N VAL A 511 -26.83 -1.81 -15.93
CA VAL A 511 -25.67 -1.15 -15.35
C VAL A 511 -25.89 -0.79 -13.89
N VAL A 512 -24.94 -1.15 -13.03
CA VAL A 512 -24.92 -0.75 -11.62
C VAL A 512 -23.80 0.26 -11.40
N VAL A 513 -24.13 1.37 -10.77
CA VAL A 513 -23.18 2.41 -10.36
C VAL A 513 -23.14 2.44 -8.85
N GLY A 514 -22.05 1.94 -8.26
CA GLY A 514 -21.79 2.05 -6.84
C GLY A 514 -21.19 3.41 -6.47
N THR A 515 -21.50 3.92 -5.28
CA THR A 515 -20.74 4.99 -4.65
C THR A 515 -20.03 4.43 -3.41
N GLY A 516 -18.69 4.42 -3.42
CA GLY A 516 -17.87 3.88 -2.33
C GLY A 516 -17.97 4.66 -1.01
N ILE A 517 -18.44 5.90 -1.09
CA ILE A 517 -18.67 6.79 0.05
C ILE A 517 -20.17 7.06 0.23
N TYR A 518 -20.55 7.75 1.30
CA TYR A 518 -21.90 8.28 1.48
C TYR A 518 -21.82 9.77 1.84
N VAL A 519 -22.00 10.62 0.83
CA VAL A 519 -21.83 12.08 0.88
C VAL A 519 -22.95 12.77 0.10
N ALA A 520 -23.52 13.84 0.69
CA ALA A 520 -24.52 14.68 0.04
C ALA A 520 -23.91 15.45 -1.15
N GLY A 521 -24.62 15.51 -2.28
CA GLY A 521 -24.15 16.09 -3.54
C GLY A 521 -23.36 15.10 -4.40
N ILE A 522 -22.98 13.94 -3.86
CA ILE A 522 -22.31 12.86 -4.62
C ILE A 522 -23.20 11.61 -4.67
N THR A 523 -23.75 11.21 -3.53
CA THR A 523 -24.44 9.92 -3.38
C THR A 523 -25.92 10.05 -3.04
N CYS A 524 -26.29 11.18 -2.44
CA CYS A 524 -27.67 11.57 -2.16
C CYS A 524 -27.83 13.07 -2.49
N PRO A 525 -29.05 13.57 -2.73
CA PRO A 525 -29.26 14.98 -3.03
C PRO A 525 -28.83 15.86 -1.83
N ASN A 526 -28.41 17.10 -2.10
CA ASN A 526 -28.36 18.13 -1.06
C ASN A 526 -29.79 18.62 -0.76
N ASP A 527 -29.97 19.30 0.37
CA ASP A 527 -31.28 19.83 0.83
C ASP A 527 -31.99 20.73 -0.21
N ASN A 528 -31.25 21.32 -1.15
CA ASN A 528 -31.76 22.23 -2.18
C ASN A 528 -32.00 21.57 -3.56
N GLY A 529 -31.91 20.24 -3.69
CA GLY A 529 -32.14 19.57 -4.98
C GLY A 529 -31.00 19.76 -6.00
N ASP A 530 -29.75 19.62 -5.54
CA ASP A 530 -28.50 19.82 -6.31
C ASP A 530 -28.49 19.14 -7.70
N GLU A 531 -28.42 19.95 -8.76
CA GLU A 531 -28.38 19.47 -10.15
C GLU A 531 -27.14 18.64 -10.47
N GLN A 532 -26.02 18.88 -9.77
CA GLN A 532 -24.72 18.27 -10.07
C GLN A 532 -24.50 16.92 -9.37
N TRP A 533 -25.45 16.47 -8.55
CA TRP A 533 -25.41 15.13 -7.96
C TRP A 533 -25.49 14.03 -9.03
N VAL A 534 -24.65 13.00 -8.89
CA VAL A 534 -24.56 11.81 -9.77
C VAL A 534 -25.93 11.22 -10.14
N GLY A 535 -26.85 11.07 -9.17
CA GLY A 535 -28.17 10.50 -9.44
C GLY A 535 -29.01 11.35 -10.38
N ASN A 536 -28.94 12.67 -10.24
CA ASN A 536 -29.62 13.61 -11.13
C ASN A 536 -28.96 13.62 -12.52
N GLN A 537 -27.62 13.63 -12.58
CA GLN A 537 -26.88 13.54 -13.85
C GLN A 537 -27.23 12.28 -14.65
N LEU A 538 -27.31 11.11 -13.99
CA LEU A 538 -27.74 9.87 -14.64
C LEU A 538 -29.15 9.96 -15.21
N ARG A 539 -30.09 10.57 -14.47
CA ARG A 539 -31.47 10.78 -14.93
C ARG A 539 -31.53 11.75 -16.11
N GLN A 540 -30.75 12.83 -16.08
CA GLN A 540 -30.65 13.79 -17.19
C GLN A 540 -30.08 13.14 -18.46
N TRP A 541 -29.05 12.29 -18.34
CA TRP A 541 -28.43 11.64 -19.50
C TRP A 541 -29.23 10.48 -20.07
N PHE A 542 -29.92 9.70 -19.24
CA PHE A 542 -30.52 8.42 -19.65
C PHE A 542 -32.03 8.31 -19.45
N GLY A 543 -32.67 9.33 -18.86
CA GLY A 543 -34.09 9.38 -18.58
C GLY A 543 -34.48 8.81 -17.22
N GLU A 544 -35.45 9.43 -16.54
CA GLU A 544 -35.86 9.07 -15.18
C GLU A 544 -36.35 7.62 -15.04
N HIS A 545 -37.14 7.15 -16.02
CA HIS A 545 -37.73 5.82 -16.02
C HIS A 545 -36.70 4.68 -16.09
N ARG A 546 -35.47 4.95 -16.56
CA ARG A 546 -34.41 3.93 -16.68
C ARG A 546 -33.52 3.84 -15.45
N VAL A 547 -33.58 4.82 -14.54
CA VAL A 547 -32.61 5.01 -13.44
C VAL A 547 -33.29 4.84 -12.09
N LEU A 548 -32.91 3.78 -11.36
CA LEU A 548 -33.28 3.59 -9.96
C LEU A 548 -32.16 4.01 -9.01
N ILE A 549 -32.54 4.47 -7.82
CA ILE A 549 -31.61 4.94 -6.79
C ILE A 549 -31.91 4.19 -5.49
N LEU A 550 -30.91 3.46 -5.00
CA LEU A 550 -30.93 2.75 -3.74
C LEU A 550 -29.85 3.32 -2.80
N ASP A 551 -30.25 4.31 -1.99
CA ASP A 551 -29.36 5.03 -1.08
C ASP A 551 -29.76 4.89 0.41
N GLY A 552 -29.02 5.58 1.28
CA GLY A 552 -29.31 5.60 2.72
C GLY A 552 -30.67 6.20 3.11
N SER A 553 -31.30 7.03 2.29
CA SER A 553 -32.59 7.65 2.59
C SER A 553 -33.76 6.66 2.46
N VAL A 554 -33.70 5.79 1.44
CA VAL A 554 -34.62 4.65 1.26
C VAL A 554 -34.53 3.69 2.46
N LEU A 555 -33.34 3.57 3.05
CA LEU A 555 -33.06 2.68 4.18
C LEU A 555 -33.39 3.27 5.56
N LYS A 556 -33.36 4.61 5.72
CA LYS A 556 -33.71 5.32 6.97
C LYS A 556 -35.21 5.40 7.23
N SER A 557 -36.05 5.13 6.23
CA SER A 557 -37.51 5.09 6.35
C SER A 557 -38.00 3.84 7.11
N ALA A 558 -37.48 3.58 8.31
CA ALA A 558 -37.67 2.34 9.07
C ALA A 558 -39.06 2.24 9.76
N GLY A 559 -40.13 2.43 8.99
CA GLY A 559 -41.47 1.95 9.30
C GLY A 559 -41.91 0.88 8.29
N HIS A 560 -43.04 0.21 8.53
CA HIS A 560 -43.61 -0.81 7.63
C HIS A 560 -43.64 -0.34 6.15
N SER A 561 -43.85 0.95 5.91
CA SER A 561 -43.90 1.54 4.57
C SER A 561 -42.57 1.66 3.84
N GLY A 562 -41.43 1.81 4.53
CA GLY A 562 -40.11 1.93 3.88
C GLY A 562 -39.48 0.60 3.49
N LEU A 563 -39.75 -0.47 4.24
CA LEU A 563 -39.40 -1.84 3.85
C LEU A 563 -40.08 -2.21 2.52
N VAL A 564 -41.37 -1.90 2.41
CA VAL A 564 -42.17 -2.12 1.18
C VAL A 564 -41.62 -1.32 -0.01
N LYS A 565 -41.20 -0.05 0.19
CA LYS A 565 -40.62 0.78 -0.89
C LYS A 565 -39.33 0.17 -1.45
N ARG A 566 -38.44 -0.32 -0.57
CA ARG A 566 -37.17 -0.94 -0.98
C ARG A 566 -37.39 -2.25 -1.73
N GLU A 567 -38.27 -3.11 -1.23
CA GLU A 567 -38.56 -4.40 -1.86
C GLU A 567 -39.13 -4.21 -3.27
N ARG A 568 -40.08 -3.29 -3.44
CA ARG A 568 -40.60 -2.91 -4.77
C ARG A 568 -39.51 -2.41 -5.71
N LEU A 569 -38.58 -1.59 -5.23
CA LEU A 569 -37.46 -1.09 -6.04
C LEU A 569 -36.54 -2.23 -6.48
N ILE A 570 -36.25 -3.18 -5.59
CA ILE A 570 -35.44 -4.36 -5.91
C ILE A 570 -36.15 -5.28 -6.89
N GLU A 571 -37.45 -5.51 -6.70
CA GLU A 571 -38.27 -6.28 -7.64
C GLU A 571 -38.30 -5.62 -9.03
N GLN A 572 -38.49 -4.30 -9.08
CA GLN A 572 -38.41 -3.55 -10.33
C GLN A 572 -37.03 -3.70 -10.97
N TRP A 573 -35.94 -3.48 -10.23
CA TRP A 573 -34.58 -3.67 -10.75
C TRP A 573 -34.35 -5.07 -11.34
N ARG A 574 -34.83 -6.11 -10.66
CA ARG A 574 -34.58 -7.50 -11.07
C ARG A 574 -35.48 -7.97 -12.21
N ASN A 575 -36.69 -7.44 -12.33
CA ASN A 575 -37.70 -8.01 -13.23
C ASN A 575 -38.10 -7.10 -14.40
N ASP A 576 -37.93 -5.78 -14.30
CA ASP A 576 -38.31 -4.84 -15.36
C ASP A 576 -37.17 -4.66 -16.38
N PRO A 577 -37.30 -5.08 -17.65
CA PRO A 577 -36.25 -4.91 -18.66
C PRO A 577 -35.98 -3.44 -19.05
N GLU A 578 -36.93 -2.52 -18.84
CA GLU A 578 -36.78 -1.10 -19.19
C GLU A 578 -35.98 -0.30 -18.14
N THR A 579 -35.99 -0.77 -16.90
CA THR A 579 -35.11 -0.28 -15.86
C THR A 579 -33.68 -0.80 -16.10
N ARG A 580 -32.79 0.08 -16.56
CA ARG A 580 -31.46 -0.30 -17.03
C ARG A 580 -30.31 0.15 -16.14
N ILE A 581 -30.48 1.15 -15.28
CA ILE A 581 -29.41 1.71 -14.44
C ILE A 581 -29.83 1.69 -12.97
N LEU A 582 -28.95 1.20 -12.09
CA LEU A 582 -29.12 1.24 -10.64
C LEU A 582 -27.96 1.97 -9.98
N LEU A 583 -28.23 3.11 -9.33
CA LEU A 583 -27.30 3.79 -8.44
C LEU A 583 -27.42 3.22 -7.02
N VAL A 584 -26.31 2.75 -6.44
CA VAL A 584 -26.28 2.17 -5.09
C VAL A 584 -25.27 2.90 -4.21
N SER A 585 -25.67 3.26 -2.99
CA SER A 585 -24.70 3.62 -1.94
C SER A 585 -24.16 2.36 -1.28
N ILE A 586 -22.87 2.07 -1.51
CA ILE A 586 -22.25 0.82 -1.03
C ILE A 586 -22.27 0.74 0.51
N PRO A 587 -21.88 1.79 1.27
CA PRO A 587 -21.90 1.73 2.73
C PRO A 587 -23.29 1.51 3.32
N ALA A 588 -24.34 1.99 2.64
CA ALA A 588 -25.72 1.86 3.10
C ALA A 588 -26.34 0.49 2.72
N CYS A 589 -25.81 -0.18 1.69
CA CYS A 589 -26.36 -1.44 1.19
C CYS A 589 -26.10 -2.59 2.19
N PRO A 590 -27.10 -3.33 2.71
CA PRO A 590 -26.90 -4.36 3.75
C PRO A 590 -26.56 -5.76 3.22
N ASP A 591 -25.56 -6.45 3.78
CA ASP A 591 -24.79 -7.57 3.16
C ASP A 591 -25.60 -8.75 2.59
N ALA A 592 -26.80 -8.98 3.09
CA ALA A 592 -27.69 -10.03 2.59
C ALA A 592 -28.44 -9.71 1.28
N LEU A 593 -28.45 -8.45 0.80
CA LEU A 593 -29.32 -8.04 -0.31
C LEU A 593 -29.04 -8.82 -1.61
N ASN A 594 -30.11 -9.24 -2.30
CA ASN A 594 -30.00 -9.85 -3.62
C ASN A 594 -30.34 -8.83 -4.72
N LEU A 595 -29.35 -8.49 -5.54
CA LEU A 595 -29.48 -7.60 -6.70
C LEU A 595 -29.12 -8.32 -8.02
N SER A 596 -29.08 -9.65 -8.02
CA SER A 596 -28.79 -10.45 -9.23
C SER A 596 -29.85 -10.22 -10.30
N VAL A 597 -29.41 -10.17 -11.56
CA VAL A 597 -30.29 -9.98 -12.72
C VAL A 597 -30.58 -11.35 -13.34
N PRO A 598 -31.83 -11.84 -13.31
CA PRO A 598 -32.20 -13.08 -13.99
C PRO A 598 -32.14 -12.89 -15.51
N LYS A 599 -32.37 -13.97 -16.28
CA LYS A 599 -32.46 -13.89 -17.72
C LYS A 599 -33.73 -13.11 -18.11
N LEU A 600 -33.56 -11.91 -18.68
CA LEU A 600 -34.64 -11.04 -19.12
C LEU A 600 -34.56 -10.83 -20.63
N SER A 601 -35.70 -10.57 -21.27
CA SER A 601 -35.75 -10.24 -22.70
C SER A 601 -34.92 -8.97 -22.99
N GLY A 602 -34.07 -9.02 -24.01
CA GLY A 602 -33.22 -7.89 -24.42
C GLY A 602 -32.04 -7.56 -23.50
N ILE A 603 -31.88 -8.29 -22.38
CA ILE A 603 -30.75 -8.12 -21.46
C ILE A 603 -29.77 -9.27 -21.63
N THR A 604 -28.53 -8.96 -21.98
CA THR A 604 -27.47 -9.95 -22.27
C THR A 604 -26.40 -10.01 -21.20
N ARG A 605 -26.25 -8.95 -20.41
CA ARG A 605 -25.16 -8.80 -19.42
C ARG A 605 -25.51 -7.85 -18.28
N LEU A 606 -24.74 -7.95 -17.20
CA LEU A 606 -24.72 -7.04 -16.06
C LEU A 606 -23.36 -6.36 -15.98
N PHE A 607 -23.32 -5.04 -16.09
CA PHE A 607 -22.09 -4.25 -15.91
C PHE A 607 -22.11 -3.56 -14.54
N VAL A 608 -21.06 -3.72 -13.75
CA VAL A 608 -20.93 -3.12 -12.42
C VAL A 608 -19.72 -2.19 -12.38
N THR A 609 -19.91 -0.97 -11.89
CA THR A 609 -18.83 0.01 -11.69
C THR A 609 -19.01 0.78 -10.39
N THR A 610 -17.99 1.52 -9.97
CA THR A 610 -18.11 2.46 -8.85
C THR A 610 -17.25 3.70 -9.05
N LEU A 611 -17.68 4.85 -8.52
CA LEU A 611 -16.90 6.09 -8.57
C LEU A 611 -15.68 6.10 -7.63
N SER A 612 -15.66 5.22 -6.63
CA SER A 612 -14.52 5.01 -5.72
C SER A 612 -14.68 3.67 -5.02
N TYR A 613 -13.58 3.03 -4.67
CA TYR A 613 -13.67 1.82 -3.87
C TYR A 613 -14.24 2.12 -2.48
N PRO A 614 -15.14 1.26 -1.98
CA PRO A 614 -15.64 1.36 -0.62
C PRO A 614 -14.57 0.96 0.41
N TRP A 615 -14.76 1.41 1.65
CA TRP A 615 -13.99 0.88 2.79
C TRP A 615 -14.33 -0.58 3.11
N LYS A 616 -15.58 -0.99 2.84
CA LYS A 616 -16.00 -2.39 2.95
C LYS A 616 -15.32 -3.25 1.88
N PRO A 617 -15.06 -4.55 2.13
CA PRO A 617 -14.44 -5.43 1.15
C PRO A 617 -15.20 -5.45 -0.18
N TRP A 618 -14.50 -5.14 -1.28
CA TRP A 618 -15.09 -5.09 -2.62
C TRP A 618 -15.72 -6.43 -3.06
N LYS A 619 -15.15 -7.57 -2.64
CA LYS A 619 -15.72 -8.92 -2.85
C LYS A 619 -17.15 -9.05 -2.30
N GLN A 620 -17.45 -8.46 -1.14
CA GLN A 620 -18.78 -8.52 -0.54
C GLN A 620 -19.81 -7.73 -1.36
N PHE A 621 -19.42 -6.61 -1.97
CA PHE A 621 -20.30 -5.86 -2.85
C PHE A 621 -20.60 -6.61 -4.15
N GLN A 622 -19.58 -7.24 -4.75
CA GLN A 622 -19.78 -8.09 -5.95
C GLN A 622 -20.73 -9.26 -5.68
N GLY A 623 -20.67 -9.86 -4.49
CA GLY A 623 -21.54 -10.97 -4.06
C GLY A 623 -23.03 -10.62 -3.97
N ARG A 624 -23.43 -9.34 -4.10
CA ARG A 624 -24.84 -8.93 -4.26
C ARG A 624 -25.41 -9.29 -5.62
N PHE A 625 -24.53 -9.42 -6.61
CA PHE A 625 -24.85 -9.58 -8.02
C PHE A 625 -24.46 -10.97 -8.51
N TRP A 626 -23.21 -11.38 -8.26
CA TRP A 626 -22.67 -12.67 -8.66
C TRP A 626 -23.02 -13.74 -7.62
N ARG A 627 -24.23 -14.30 -7.78
CA ARG A 627 -24.82 -15.29 -6.88
C ARG A 627 -25.92 -16.10 -7.60
N PRO A 628 -26.43 -17.20 -7.02
CA PRO A 628 -27.54 -17.95 -7.59
C PRO A 628 -28.73 -17.04 -7.91
N GLY A 629 -29.26 -17.16 -9.13
CA GLY A 629 -30.29 -16.28 -9.69
C GLY A 629 -29.77 -15.21 -10.66
N LEU A 630 -28.46 -15.11 -10.87
CA LEU A 630 -27.89 -14.39 -12.02
C LEU A 630 -28.08 -15.22 -13.29
N GLY A 631 -28.71 -14.65 -14.31
CA GLY A 631 -29.00 -15.34 -15.58
C GLY A 631 -28.24 -14.78 -16.79
N VAL A 632 -27.33 -13.84 -16.57
CA VAL A 632 -26.57 -13.12 -17.60
C VAL A 632 -25.10 -12.99 -17.18
N GLU A 633 -24.20 -12.85 -18.14
CA GLU A 633 -22.76 -12.62 -17.85
C GLU A 633 -22.56 -11.32 -17.07
N MET A 634 -21.56 -11.27 -16.19
CA MET A 634 -21.22 -10.08 -15.41
C MET A 634 -19.85 -9.53 -15.81
N GLU A 635 -19.77 -8.23 -16.03
CA GLU A 635 -18.49 -7.51 -16.17
C GLU A 635 -18.41 -6.43 -15.10
N TYR A 636 -17.22 -6.18 -14.56
CA TYR A 636 -16.98 -5.00 -13.74
C TYR A 636 -15.68 -4.30 -14.08
N ARG A 637 -15.75 -2.96 -14.11
CA ARG A 637 -14.59 -2.07 -14.28
C ARG A 637 -14.76 -0.87 -13.37
N VAL A 638 -13.68 -0.44 -12.72
CA VAL A 638 -13.69 0.70 -11.80
C VAL A 638 -12.70 1.75 -12.30
N PRO A 639 -13.15 2.95 -12.69
CA PRO A 639 -12.25 4.00 -13.12
C PRO A 639 -11.46 4.53 -11.91
N VAL A 640 -10.14 4.55 -12.03
CA VAL A 640 -9.22 5.02 -10.98
C VAL A 640 -8.34 6.13 -11.54
N LEU A 641 -8.36 7.28 -10.86
CA LEU A 641 -7.71 8.50 -11.36
C LEU A 641 -6.21 8.48 -11.04
N ARG A 642 -5.36 8.43 -12.07
CA ARG A 642 -3.90 8.36 -11.93
C ARG A 642 -3.35 9.59 -11.18
N GLY A 643 -2.30 9.38 -10.38
CA GLY A 643 -1.61 10.45 -9.66
C GLY A 643 -2.46 11.15 -8.61
N THR A 644 -3.40 10.43 -8.00
CA THR A 644 -4.25 10.94 -6.92
C THR A 644 -4.41 9.94 -5.79
N ILE A 645 -4.97 10.44 -4.68
CA ILE A 645 -5.40 9.64 -3.53
C ILE A 645 -6.31 8.47 -3.90
N ASP A 646 -7.05 8.54 -5.01
CA ASP A 646 -7.87 7.43 -5.49
C ASP A 646 -7.02 6.26 -6.02
N HIS A 647 -5.91 6.57 -6.70
CA HIS A 647 -4.92 5.56 -7.11
C HIS A 647 -4.18 4.97 -5.89
N SER A 648 -3.81 5.81 -4.93
CA SER A 648 -3.17 5.35 -3.68
C SER A 648 -4.13 4.52 -2.81
N LEU A 649 -5.42 4.83 -2.81
CA LEU A 649 -6.45 4.01 -2.17
C LEU A 649 -6.54 2.62 -2.83
N LEU A 650 -6.52 2.53 -4.16
CA LEU A 650 -6.46 1.24 -4.86
C LEU A 650 -5.22 0.43 -4.44
N ARG A 651 -4.04 1.06 -4.39
CA ARG A 651 -2.79 0.38 -3.99
C ARG A 651 -2.89 -0.17 -2.56
N MET A 652 -3.37 0.64 -1.63
CA MET A 652 -3.60 0.24 -0.24
C MET A 652 -4.58 -0.95 -0.18
N LEU A 653 -5.71 -0.88 -0.89
CA LEU A 653 -6.71 -1.95 -0.89
C LEU A 653 -6.18 -3.24 -1.54
N ARG A 654 -5.41 -3.15 -2.63
CA ARG A 654 -4.73 -4.29 -3.25
C ARG A 654 -3.78 -4.95 -2.27
N ARG A 655 -2.96 -4.16 -1.59
CA ARG A 655 -2.01 -4.70 -0.62
C ARG A 655 -2.71 -5.32 0.58
N LYS A 656 -3.78 -4.68 1.08
CA LYS A 656 -4.63 -5.26 2.13
C LYS A 656 -5.24 -6.59 1.68
N TRP A 657 -5.72 -6.66 0.45
CA TRP A 657 -6.26 -7.89 -0.12
C TRP A 657 -5.19 -8.98 -0.23
N GLU A 658 -4.01 -8.68 -0.78
CA GLU A 658 -2.87 -9.61 -0.84
C GLU A 658 -2.53 -10.19 0.53
N LEU A 659 -2.44 -9.33 1.54
CA LEU A 659 -2.15 -9.72 2.92
C LEU A 659 -3.27 -10.57 3.52
N GLN A 660 -4.54 -10.24 3.26
CA GLN A 660 -5.68 -11.08 3.65
C GLN A 660 -5.66 -12.45 2.96
N GLN A 661 -5.26 -12.52 1.69
CA GLN A 661 -5.16 -13.77 0.95
C GLN A 661 -3.98 -14.61 1.43
N MET A 662 -2.84 -13.99 1.72
CA MET A 662 -1.70 -14.66 2.38
C MET A 662 -2.09 -15.17 3.77
N PHE A 663 -2.86 -14.38 4.53
CA PHE A 663 -3.36 -14.78 5.84
C PHE A 663 -4.31 -15.98 5.73
N ARG A 664 -5.24 -15.98 4.77
CA ARG A 664 -6.14 -17.10 4.46
C ARG A 664 -5.40 -18.33 3.93
N ALA A 665 -4.32 -18.11 3.18
CA ALA A 665 -3.41 -19.16 2.71
C ALA A 665 -2.47 -19.64 3.82
N LEU A 666 -2.36 -18.87 4.89
CA LEU A 666 -1.71 -19.17 6.16
C LEU A 666 -0.20 -19.08 6.12
N VAL A 667 0.20 -18.05 5.40
CA VAL A 667 1.57 -17.59 5.30
C VAL A 667 1.85 -16.66 6.48
N PRO A 668 2.91 -16.92 7.26
CA PRO A 668 3.40 -15.99 8.26
C PRO A 668 3.64 -14.60 7.65
N LEU A 669 3.02 -13.59 8.26
CA LEU A 669 3.23 -12.19 7.91
C LEU A 669 4.33 -11.62 8.82
N THR A 670 5.17 -10.76 8.25
CA THR A 670 6.09 -9.95 9.05
C THR A 670 5.32 -8.97 9.94
N GLU A 671 5.92 -8.45 11.01
CA GLU A 671 5.29 -7.40 11.85
C GLU A 671 4.87 -6.19 11.00
N GLU A 672 5.68 -5.81 10.01
CA GLU A 672 5.38 -4.71 9.08
C GLU A 672 4.22 -5.03 8.13
N GLU A 673 4.17 -6.25 7.56
CA GLU A 673 3.04 -6.72 6.75
C GLU A 673 1.76 -6.85 7.58
N PHE A 674 1.90 -7.15 8.86
CA PHE A 674 0.77 -7.29 9.76
C PHE A 674 0.22 -5.94 10.20
N ALA A 675 1.07 -4.99 10.61
CA ALA A 675 0.67 -3.61 10.95
C ALA A 675 -0.13 -2.95 9.82
N ARG A 676 0.26 -3.26 8.58
CA ARG A 676 -0.41 -2.86 7.33
C ARG A 676 -1.87 -3.32 7.19
N LEU A 677 -2.34 -4.33 7.93
CA LEU A 677 -3.76 -4.74 7.91
C LEU A 677 -4.67 -3.83 8.75
N ASP A 678 -4.11 -3.03 9.66
CA ASP A 678 -4.87 -2.22 10.60
C ASP A 678 -5.60 -1.04 9.91
N GLN A 679 -6.90 -0.91 10.20
CA GLN A 679 -7.67 0.25 9.77
C GLN A 679 -7.20 1.54 10.46
N GLY A 680 -6.65 1.49 11.68
CA GLY A 680 -6.12 2.69 12.36
C GLY A 680 -5.00 3.39 11.59
N GLU A 681 -4.32 2.67 10.69
CA GLU A 681 -3.18 3.17 9.95
C GLU A 681 -3.48 3.67 8.54
N TYR A 682 -4.74 3.72 8.05
CA TYR A 682 -5.00 4.17 6.65
C TYR A 682 -4.46 5.58 6.37
N LEU A 683 -4.47 6.47 7.37
CA LEU A 683 -3.87 7.80 7.24
C LEU A 683 -2.36 7.70 7.04
N ARG A 684 -1.70 6.72 7.65
CA ARG A 684 -0.28 6.44 7.46
C ARG A 684 -0.01 5.96 6.04
N TRP A 685 -0.86 5.09 5.49
CA TRP A 685 -0.77 4.63 4.10
C TRP A 685 -0.95 5.74 3.08
N LEU A 686 -1.88 6.66 3.35
CA LEU A 686 -2.19 7.76 2.45
C LEU A 686 -1.41 9.04 2.77
N ALA A 687 -0.58 9.05 3.82
CA ALA A 687 0.14 10.23 4.31
C ALA A 687 0.97 10.88 3.20
N ASP A 688 1.55 10.06 2.34
CA ASP A 688 2.38 10.48 1.21
C ASP A 688 1.63 11.36 0.19
N GLU A 689 0.33 11.12 0.01
CA GLU A 689 -0.58 11.89 -0.84
C GLU A 689 -1.12 13.15 -0.15
N LEU A 690 -1.17 13.13 1.20
CA LEU A 690 -1.66 14.27 1.96
C LEU A 690 -0.64 15.41 2.00
N ARG A 691 0.66 15.14 1.77
CA ARG A 691 1.70 16.17 1.81
C ARG A 691 1.64 17.09 0.58
N SER A 692 1.74 18.40 0.81
CA SER A 692 2.10 19.35 -0.25
C SER A 692 3.47 19.04 -0.84
N ASP A 693 3.76 19.58 -2.01
CA ASP A 693 5.06 19.41 -2.65
C ASP A 693 6.21 19.89 -1.74
N TYR A 694 6.01 21.00 -1.02
CA TYR A 694 6.99 21.52 -0.07
C TYR A 694 7.21 20.58 1.13
N GLN A 695 6.13 20.08 1.75
CA GLN A 695 6.22 19.10 2.83
C GLN A 695 6.89 17.80 2.38
N ARG A 696 6.61 17.36 1.15
CA ARG A 696 7.21 16.16 0.56
C ARG A 696 8.72 16.30 0.43
N VAL A 697 9.20 17.43 -0.07
CA VAL A 697 10.65 17.73 -0.15
C VAL A 697 11.30 17.72 1.22
N ILE A 698 10.68 18.33 2.24
CA ILE A 698 11.23 18.34 3.59
C ILE A 698 11.24 16.94 4.20
N PHE A 699 10.13 16.21 4.09
CA PHE A 699 9.98 14.88 4.68
C PHE A 699 11.00 13.90 4.10
N ILE A 700 11.04 13.78 2.77
CA ILE A 700 11.98 12.91 2.08
C ILE A 700 13.43 13.39 2.33
N GLY A 701 13.69 14.69 2.24
CA GLY A 701 15.02 15.28 2.48
C GLY A 701 15.55 15.00 3.89
N ASN A 702 14.69 15.03 4.91
CA ASN A 702 15.07 14.72 6.29
C ASN A 702 15.48 13.26 6.49
N ASN A 703 14.88 12.33 5.75
CA ASN A 703 15.22 10.91 5.83
C ASN A 703 16.61 10.62 5.23
N PHE A 704 17.10 11.43 4.28
CA PHE A 704 18.44 11.30 3.72
C PHE A 704 19.55 11.89 4.61
N ARG A 705 19.22 12.79 5.55
CA ARG A 705 20.22 13.53 6.31
C ARG A 705 21.18 12.63 7.09
N GLY A 706 22.47 12.77 6.83
CA GLY A 706 23.54 12.06 7.53
C GLY A 706 23.62 10.55 7.25
N GLN A 707 23.02 10.05 6.17
CA GLN A 707 22.97 8.61 5.87
C GLN A 707 23.98 8.15 4.80
N GLY A 708 24.43 9.08 3.94
CA GLY A 708 25.37 8.83 2.84
C GLY A 708 24.74 8.34 1.55
N GLU A 709 25.52 8.34 0.47
CA GLU A 709 25.03 8.12 -0.90
C GLU A 709 24.44 6.71 -1.13
N ALA A 710 25.04 5.68 -0.53
CA ALA A 710 24.54 4.30 -0.66
C ALA A 710 23.14 4.12 -0.05
N HIS A 711 22.86 4.77 1.09
CA HIS A 711 21.53 4.76 1.70
C HIS A 711 20.52 5.54 0.85
N ALA A 712 20.95 6.67 0.29
CA ALA A 712 20.09 7.50 -0.55
C ALA A 712 19.55 6.72 -1.77
N ILE A 713 20.39 5.91 -2.42
CA ILE A 713 19.94 5.06 -3.55
C ILE A 713 18.91 4.03 -3.12
N ALA A 714 19.18 3.29 -2.04
CA ALA A 714 18.26 2.26 -1.56
C ALA A 714 16.87 2.84 -1.27
N MET A 715 16.82 4.08 -0.75
CA MET A 715 15.59 4.82 -0.53
C MET A 715 14.95 5.36 -1.82
N PHE A 716 15.73 5.82 -2.78
CA PHE A 716 15.21 6.33 -4.05
C PHE A 716 14.45 5.28 -4.86
N GLU A 717 14.87 4.02 -4.75
CA GLU A 717 14.19 2.87 -5.37
C GLU A 717 12.90 2.46 -4.64
N ALA A 718 12.66 2.94 -3.42
CA ALA A 718 11.46 2.61 -2.67
C ALA A 718 10.21 3.25 -3.31
N GLU A 719 9.09 2.52 -3.23
CA GLU A 719 7.79 3.03 -3.68
C GLU A 719 7.33 4.25 -2.84
N TYR A 720 6.81 5.28 -3.50
CA TYR A 720 6.22 6.45 -2.86
C TYR A 720 4.92 6.81 -3.56
N ALA A 721 3.79 6.68 -2.87
CA ALA A 721 2.47 6.92 -3.44
C ALA A 721 2.25 6.14 -4.77
N SER A 722 2.20 6.81 -5.93
CA SER A 722 2.06 6.15 -7.25
C SER A 722 3.33 6.11 -8.10
N THR A 723 4.46 6.55 -7.58
CA THR A 723 5.77 6.62 -8.27
C THR A 723 6.87 6.02 -7.40
N THR A 724 8.14 6.22 -7.77
CA THR A 724 9.28 5.99 -6.87
C THR A 724 9.50 7.21 -5.96
N THR A 725 10.20 7.01 -4.85
CA THR A 725 10.65 8.12 -3.97
C THR A 725 11.50 9.12 -4.75
N ALA A 726 12.34 8.64 -5.67
CA ALA A 726 13.18 9.47 -6.53
C ALA A 726 12.38 10.44 -7.42
N GLU A 727 11.38 9.92 -8.13
CA GLU A 727 10.52 10.71 -9.02
C GLU A 727 9.60 11.64 -8.24
N ALA A 728 9.01 11.17 -7.14
CA ALA A 728 8.15 11.97 -6.26
C ALA A 728 8.93 13.15 -5.67
N TYR A 729 10.16 12.90 -5.21
CA TYR A 729 11.04 13.93 -4.68
C TYR A 729 11.40 14.94 -5.76
N ALA A 730 11.82 14.49 -6.95
CA ALA A 730 12.22 15.38 -8.04
C ALA A 730 11.06 16.25 -8.56
N SER A 731 9.88 15.67 -8.74
CA SER A 731 8.67 16.38 -9.19
C SER A 731 8.26 17.45 -8.19
N ALA A 732 8.19 17.10 -6.90
CA ALA A 732 7.83 18.05 -5.84
C ALA A 732 8.88 19.14 -5.66
N PHE A 733 10.17 18.78 -5.71
CA PHE A 733 11.26 19.74 -5.64
C PHE A 733 11.22 20.73 -6.79
N LEU A 734 10.94 20.27 -8.01
CA LEU A 734 10.80 21.13 -9.17
C LEU A 734 9.57 22.06 -9.08
N ALA A 735 8.46 21.58 -8.53
CA ALA A 735 7.22 22.34 -8.37
C ALA A 735 7.36 23.47 -7.34
N CYS A 736 8.01 23.20 -6.20
CA CYS A 736 8.19 24.18 -5.13
C CYS A 736 9.56 24.89 -5.13
N HIS A 737 10.43 24.62 -6.13
CA HIS A 737 11.83 25.05 -6.15
C HIS A 737 12.04 26.53 -5.81
N ASP A 738 11.22 27.42 -6.37
CA ASP A 738 11.34 28.87 -6.16
C ASP A 738 11.18 29.28 -4.69
N CYS A 739 10.47 28.48 -3.89
CA CYS A 739 10.21 28.69 -2.46
C CYS A 739 11.01 27.70 -1.58
N ALA A 740 11.79 26.81 -2.20
CA ALA A 740 12.65 25.85 -1.50
C ALA A 740 14.02 26.46 -1.18
N THR A 741 14.72 25.86 -0.20
CA THR A 741 16.03 26.32 0.27
C THR A 741 17.04 26.50 -0.87
N SER A 742 17.11 25.55 -1.81
CA SER A 742 18.02 25.62 -2.97
C SER A 742 17.71 26.81 -3.88
N GLY A 743 16.43 27.13 -4.10
CA GLY A 743 16.01 28.26 -4.92
C GLY A 743 16.33 29.61 -4.28
N HIS A 744 16.31 29.71 -2.95
CA HIS A 744 16.82 30.89 -2.23
C HIS A 744 18.33 31.03 -2.36
N ILE A 745 19.07 29.93 -2.19
CA ILE A 745 20.54 29.92 -2.32
C ILE A 745 20.97 30.28 -3.74
N ALA A 746 20.31 29.73 -4.76
CA ALA A 746 20.58 30.07 -6.16
C ALA A 746 20.34 31.56 -6.47
N ARG A 747 19.32 32.17 -5.84
CA ARG A 747 19.06 33.61 -5.93
C ARG A 747 20.13 34.45 -5.25
N PHE A 748 20.68 33.96 -4.15
CA PHE A 748 21.82 34.57 -3.50
C PHE A 748 23.09 34.47 -4.36
N MET A 749 23.36 33.28 -4.93
CA MET A 749 24.56 32.99 -5.71
C MET A 749 24.59 33.67 -7.06
N GLN A 750 23.44 33.83 -7.74
CA GLN A 750 23.36 34.43 -9.08
C GLN A 750 24.15 35.76 -9.20
N PRO A 751 23.83 36.83 -8.45
CA PRO A 751 24.54 38.09 -8.58
C PRO A 751 26.03 37.99 -8.17
N ALA A 752 26.38 37.04 -7.30
CA ALA A 752 27.77 36.80 -6.91
C ALA A 752 28.58 36.16 -8.05
N ILE A 753 28.02 35.13 -8.71
CA ILE A 753 28.62 34.47 -9.87
C ILE A 753 28.72 35.45 -11.04
N GLU A 754 27.67 36.23 -11.29
CA GLU A 754 27.69 37.29 -12.32
C GLU A 754 28.80 38.33 -12.03
N ALA A 755 29.02 38.71 -10.77
CA ALA A 755 30.12 39.60 -10.40
C ALA A 755 31.51 38.93 -10.59
N MET A 756 31.65 37.64 -10.23
CA MET A 756 32.87 36.86 -10.49
C MET A 756 33.18 36.80 -12.00
N GLN A 757 32.17 36.70 -12.85
CA GLN A 757 32.29 36.69 -14.32
C GLN A 757 32.60 38.08 -14.90
N GLN A 758 31.89 39.13 -14.46
CA GLN A 758 31.93 40.45 -15.09
C GLN A 758 32.99 41.38 -14.49
N GLN A 759 33.11 41.42 -13.16
CA GLN A 759 33.97 42.37 -12.45
C GLN A 759 35.36 41.77 -12.18
N GLY A 760 35.41 40.49 -11.81
CA GLY A 760 36.66 39.82 -11.44
C GLY A 760 37.33 39.02 -12.55
N GLY A 761 36.58 38.57 -13.55
CA GLY A 761 37.07 37.60 -14.53
C GLY A 761 37.62 36.32 -13.87
N LEU A 762 37.13 36.00 -12.67
CA LEU A 762 37.53 34.87 -11.84
C LEU A 762 36.92 33.56 -12.35
N VAL A 763 35.74 33.66 -12.94
CA VAL A 763 34.99 32.55 -13.55
C VAL A 763 34.66 32.95 -14.98
N ASP A 764 34.82 32.03 -15.92
CA ASP A 764 34.46 32.24 -17.30
C ASP A 764 32.95 32.52 -17.48
N SER A 765 32.64 33.39 -18.44
CA SER A 765 31.27 33.83 -18.73
C SER A 765 30.44 32.86 -19.57
N THR A 766 31.04 31.78 -20.09
CA THR A 766 30.29 30.76 -20.85
C THR A 766 29.61 29.72 -19.95
N GLY A 767 29.93 29.68 -18.65
CA GLY A 767 29.35 28.74 -17.69
C GLY A 767 29.99 27.33 -17.68
N VAL A 768 30.79 26.98 -18.69
CA VAL A 768 31.39 25.64 -18.84
C VAL A 768 32.51 25.34 -17.84
N THR A 769 32.97 26.33 -17.08
CA THR A 769 33.95 26.19 -15.99
C THR A 769 33.30 26.13 -14.61
N ILE A 770 31.96 26.08 -14.55
CA ILE A 770 31.18 25.93 -13.32
C ILE A 770 30.70 24.48 -13.20
N LEU A 771 30.93 23.87 -12.03
CA LEU A 771 30.32 22.61 -11.63
C LEU A 771 29.29 22.86 -10.51
N ASP A 772 28.06 22.42 -10.72
CA ASP A 772 26.99 22.31 -9.72
C ASP A 772 26.92 20.84 -9.23
N ALA A 773 27.64 20.52 -8.15
CA ALA A 773 27.69 19.19 -7.56
C ALA A 773 26.48 18.99 -6.63
N GLY A 774 25.58 18.07 -7.00
CA GLY A 774 24.23 17.99 -6.46
C GLY A 774 23.33 19.02 -7.13
N CYS A 775 23.30 19.04 -8.47
CA CYS A 775 22.65 20.11 -9.24
C CYS A 775 21.12 20.16 -9.10
N GLY A 776 20.50 19.15 -8.48
CA GLY A 776 19.06 19.05 -8.32
C GLY A 776 18.35 19.21 -9.67
N PRO A 777 17.24 19.95 -9.74
CA PRO A 777 16.51 20.18 -10.98
C PRO A 777 17.17 21.24 -11.88
N LEU A 778 18.48 21.07 -12.14
CA LEU A 778 19.32 21.99 -12.92
C LEU A 778 19.30 23.41 -12.32
N THR A 779 19.44 23.50 -10.99
CA THR A 779 19.15 24.71 -10.23
C THR A 779 20.00 25.90 -10.68
N LEU A 780 21.33 25.78 -10.75
CA LEU A 780 22.17 26.90 -11.20
C LEU A 780 22.05 27.16 -12.70
N GLU A 781 22.02 26.13 -13.54
CA GLU A 781 21.85 26.29 -15.00
C GLU A 781 20.59 27.08 -15.35
N ARG A 782 19.43 26.71 -14.77
CA ARG A 782 18.16 27.40 -15.00
C ARG A 782 18.16 28.83 -14.47
N ARG A 783 18.92 29.10 -13.41
CA ARG A 783 18.99 30.42 -12.79
C ARG A 783 19.91 31.36 -13.56
N LEU A 784 21.07 30.88 -13.98
CA LEU A 784 22.08 31.64 -14.72
C LEU A 784 21.75 31.73 -16.22
N ALA A 785 20.92 30.81 -16.73
CA ALA A 785 20.66 30.64 -18.16
C ALA A 785 21.96 30.44 -18.98
N GLN A 786 22.89 29.67 -18.43
CA GLN A 786 24.20 29.34 -19.01
C GLN A 786 24.47 27.83 -18.89
N PRO A 787 25.20 27.20 -19.82
CA PRO A 787 25.48 25.76 -19.79
C PRO A 787 26.47 25.41 -18.66
N VAL A 788 25.93 24.96 -17.52
CA VAL A 788 26.69 24.60 -16.31
C VAL A 788 26.90 23.09 -16.26
N TYR A 789 28.08 22.62 -15.84
CA TYR A 789 28.29 21.20 -15.57
C TYR A 789 27.53 20.81 -14.31
N GLY A 790 26.84 19.67 -14.32
CA GLY A 790 26.04 19.23 -13.18
C GLY A 790 26.19 17.75 -12.92
N VAL A 791 26.12 17.36 -11.64
CA VAL A 791 26.00 15.95 -11.23
C VAL A 791 24.90 15.82 -10.21
N ASP A 792 24.02 14.85 -10.38
CA ASP A 792 23.05 14.44 -9.36
C ASP A 792 22.88 12.92 -9.38
N MET A 793 22.74 12.31 -8.20
CA MET A 793 22.53 10.87 -8.10
C MET A 793 21.08 10.49 -8.47
N ASN A 794 20.12 11.41 -8.31
CA ASN A 794 18.73 11.21 -8.67
C ASN A 794 18.51 11.62 -10.13
N ARG A 795 18.43 10.61 -11.01
CA ARG A 795 18.18 10.81 -12.46
C ARG A 795 16.96 11.67 -12.77
N HIS A 796 15.87 11.54 -11.99
CA HIS A 796 14.63 12.26 -12.25
C HIS A 796 14.77 13.76 -12.04
N MET A 797 15.69 14.21 -11.17
CA MET A 797 15.98 15.64 -10.99
C MET A 797 16.43 16.26 -12.31
N ILE A 798 17.31 15.57 -13.03
CA ILE A 798 17.85 16.00 -14.31
C ILE A 798 16.77 15.90 -15.40
N GLU A 799 16.16 14.73 -15.56
CA GLU A 799 15.25 14.46 -16.69
C GLU A 799 14.02 15.36 -16.69
N LEU A 800 13.40 15.58 -15.53
CA LEU A 800 12.21 16.43 -15.40
C LEU A 800 12.53 17.92 -15.60
N ALA A 801 13.76 18.32 -15.33
CA ALA A 801 14.19 19.72 -15.42
C ALA A 801 14.72 20.10 -16.81
N LYS A 802 15.24 19.16 -17.60
CA LYS A 802 15.79 19.43 -18.95
C LYS A 802 14.85 20.24 -19.84
N PRO A 803 13.54 19.93 -19.96
CA PRO A 803 12.62 20.73 -20.78
C PRO A 803 12.38 22.15 -20.26
N LYS A 804 12.68 22.40 -18.98
CA LYS A 804 12.55 23.70 -18.31
C LYS A 804 13.86 24.49 -18.26
N SER A 805 14.95 23.93 -18.79
CA SER A 805 16.24 24.60 -18.86
C SER A 805 16.41 25.36 -20.18
N PRO A 806 16.82 26.64 -20.16
CA PRO A 806 17.19 27.36 -21.37
C PRO A 806 18.35 26.72 -22.15
N CYS A 807 19.20 25.95 -21.48
CA CYS A 807 20.38 25.32 -22.07
C CYS A 807 20.22 23.80 -22.29
N GLY A 808 19.05 23.24 -21.95
CA GLY A 808 18.71 21.83 -22.20
C GLY A 808 19.47 20.80 -21.35
N GLY A 809 20.26 21.19 -20.35
CA GLY A 809 21.04 20.28 -19.52
C GLY A 809 22.05 19.47 -20.33
N CYS A 810 22.82 20.12 -21.19
CA CYS A 810 23.76 19.44 -22.09
C CYS A 810 25.01 18.88 -21.38
N ASN A 811 25.39 19.44 -20.23
CA ASN A 811 26.61 19.13 -19.50
C ASN A 811 26.37 18.40 -18.15
N VAL A 812 25.19 17.79 -17.98
CA VAL A 812 24.81 17.13 -16.72
C VAL A 812 24.88 15.61 -16.78
N HIS A 813 25.31 15.02 -15.68
CA HIS A 813 25.54 13.59 -15.54
C HIS A 813 24.77 13.04 -14.34
N VAL A 814 24.25 11.81 -14.48
CA VAL A 814 23.74 11.05 -13.35
C VAL A 814 24.92 10.33 -12.70
N GLY A 815 25.19 10.60 -11.42
CA GLY A 815 26.36 10.02 -10.76
C GLY A 815 26.48 10.39 -9.29
N PHE A 816 27.45 9.76 -8.64
CA PHE A 816 27.79 10.01 -7.24
C PHE A 816 28.78 11.17 -7.10
N LEU A 817 28.67 11.90 -6.00
CA LEU A 817 29.63 12.94 -5.65
C LEU A 817 30.89 12.37 -5.02
N SER A 818 30.83 11.16 -4.43
CA SER A 818 32.02 10.45 -3.96
C SER A 818 32.86 9.87 -5.10
N GLN A 819 32.37 9.94 -6.34
CA GLN A 819 33.06 9.42 -7.52
C GLN A 819 32.77 10.28 -8.75
N LEU A 820 33.34 11.47 -8.79
CA LEU A 820 33.24 12.35 -9.96
C LEU A 820 34.15 11.86 -11.10
N PRO A 821 33.84 12.19 -12.37
CA PRO A 821 34.66 11.77 -13.51
C PRO A 821 36.15 12.13 -13.36
N ALA A 822 37.02 11.22 -13.80
CA ALA A 822 38.47 11.35 -13.62
C ALA A 822 39.03 12.52 -14.47
N GLU A 823 38.46 12.71 -15.66
CA GLU A 823 38.80 13.76 -16.62
C GLU A 823 38.41 15.17 -16.16
N TRP A 824 37.73 15.31 -15.03
CA TRP A 824 37.37 16.61 -14.44
C TRP A 824 38.40 17.15 -13.46
N THR A 825 39.50 16.44 -13.22
CA THR A 825 40.55 16.89 -12.30
C THR A 825 41.08 18.28 -12.67
N GLY A 826 41.00 19.24 -11.75
CA GLY A 826 41.48 20.61 -11.93
C GLY A 826 40.73 21.44 -12.98
N ARG A 827 39.53 21.03 -13.38
CA ARG A 827 38.81 21.61 -14.51
C ARG A 827 38.02 22.88 -14.18
N PHE A 828 37.43 22.96 -13.00
CA PHE A 828 36.39 23.96 -12.71
C PHE A 828 36.92 25.16 -11.94
N GLU A 829 36.62 26.36 -12.40
CA GLU A 829 36.95 27.61 -11.70
C GLU A 829 36.02 27.85 -10.51
N LEU A 830 34.80 27.33 -10.59
CA LEU A 830 33.85 27.33 -9.50
C LEU A 830 33.20 25.95 -9.35
N THR A 831 33.32 25.35 -8.18
CA THR A 831 32.64 24.12 -7.81
C THR A 831 31.67 24.42 -6.67
N VAL A 832 30.37 24.37 -6.96
CA VAL A 832 29.30 24.60 -6.00
C VAL A 832 28.79 23.26 -5.47
N ALA A 833 28.58 23.17 -4.16
CA ALA A 833 27.91 22.06 -3.51
C ALA A 833 26.85 22.61 -2.55
N SER A 834 25.62 22.76 -3.03
CA SER A 834 24.53 23.37 -2.26
C SER A 834 23.63 22.32 -1.62
N LEU A 835 23.56 22.31 -0.29
CA LEU A 835 22.74 21.43 0.55
C LEU A 835 23.09 19.93 0.49
N VAL A 836 23.82 19.47 -0.54
CA VAL A 836 24.09 18.05 -0.75
C VAL A 836 24.96 17.42 0.34
N LEU A 837 25.82 18.21 0.99
CA LEU A 837 26.62 17.72 2.12
C LEU A 837 25.76 17.31 3.32
N ASP A 838 24.54 17.87 3.49
CA ASP A 838 23.63 17.44 4.56
C ASP A 838 23.27 15.95 4.46
N TRP A 839 23.39 15.35 3.27
CA TRP A 839 23.05 13.94 3.02
C TRP A 839 24.23 13.00 3.26
N THR A 840 25.45 13.52 3.14
CA THR A 840 26.67 12.75 3.38
C THR A 840 26.81 12.35 4.84
N SER A 841 27.59 11.31 5.13
CA SER A 841 27.82 10.83 6.50
C SER A 841 29.30 10.83 6.88
N ILE A 842 29.58 11.04 8.17
CA ILE A 842 30.91 10.73 8.75
C ILE A 842 30.99 9.32 9.35
N GLU A 843 29.85 8.61 9.44
CA GLU A 843 29.77 7.23 9.95
C GLU A 843 29.72 6.20 8.82
N SER A 844 29.10 6.55 7.68
CA SER A 844 29.11 5.71 6.48
C SER A 844 30.47 5.79 5.78
N GLU A 845 30.95 4.68 5.28
CA GLU A 845 32.25 4.58 4.61
C GLU A 845 32.08 4.30 3.10
N VAL A 846 32.87 5.01 2.29
CA VAL A 846 33.09 4.68 0.88
C VAL A 846 34.52 4.15 0.77
N GLY A 847 34.65 2.86 0.51
CA GLY A 847 35.94 2.17 0.57
C GLY A 847 36.42 1.97 2.02
N ARG A 848 37.22 2.90 2.54
CA ARG A 848 37.76 2.92 3.92
C ARG A 848 37.79 4.31 4.54
N GLU A 849 37.14 5.29 3.90
CA GLU A 849 37.08 6.66 4.37
C GLU A 849 35.62 7.08 4.52
N PRO A 850 35.32 8.03 5.43
CA PRO A 850 33.97 8.53 5.59
C PRO A 850 33.46 9.19 4.30
N ASP A 851 32.21 8.88 3.95
CA ASP A 851 31.52 9.36 2.76
C ASP A 851 31.64 10.88 2.54
N ARG A 852 31.40 11.69 3.58
CA ARG A 852 31.54 13.16 3.53
C ARG A 852 32.94 13.62 3.14
N LEU A 853 33.97 12.95 3.67
CA LEU A 853 35.36 13.31 3.40
C LEU A 853 35.72 12.98 1.95
N THR A 854 35.27 11.84 1.45
CA THR A 854 35.43 11.43 0.06
C THR A 854 34.78 12.45 -0.88
N VAL A 855 33.54 12.85 -0.62
CA VAL A 855 32.84 13.88 -1.40
C VAL A 855 33.62 15.21 -1.37
N LEU A 856 34.03 15.70 -0.21
CA LEU A 856 34.81 16.95 -0.12
C LEU A 856 36.14 16.87 -0.87
N ARG A 857 36.81 15.72 -0.85
CA ARG A 857 38.05 15.50 -1.60
C ARG A 857 37.80 15.53 -3.10
N GLU A 858 36.72 14.93 -3.56
CA GLU A 858 36.32 14.97 -4.98
C GLU A 858 36.00 16.38 -5.43
N LEU A 859 35.26 17.17 -4.63
CA LEU A 859 35.00 18.58 -4.92
C LEU A 859 36.31 19.36 -5.10
N VAL A 860 37.27 19.21 -4.18
CA VAL A 860 38.59 19.87 -4.27
C VAL A 860 39.39 19.36 -5.47
N ARG A 861 39.34 18.06 -5.78
CA ARG A 861 40.08 17.45 -6.91
C ARG A 861 39.65 18.03 -8.24
N VAL A 862 38.35 18.22 -8.46
CA VAL A 862 37.82 18.73 -9.73
C VAL A 862 37.91 20.24 -9.86
N THR A 863 38.06 20.97 -8.76
CA THR A 863 38.31 22.41 -8.76
C THR A 863 39.73 22.74 -9.24
N HIS A 864 39.86 23.79 -10.04
CA HIS A 864 41.12 24.30 -10.53
C HIS A 864 42.05 24.64 -9.35
N PRO A 865 43.27 24.08 -9.29
CA PRO A 865 44.06 24.04 -8.07
C PRO A 865 44.41 25.43 -7.51
N VAL A 866 44.70 26.40 -8.37
CA VAL A 866 45.22 27.72 -7.93
C VAL A 866 44.16 28.82 -7.99
N ALA A 867 43.49 28.97 -9.14
CA ALA A 867 42.47 30.00 -9.35
C ALA A 867 41.04 29.58 -8.94
N GLY A 868 40.79 28.30 -8.67
CA GLY A 868 39.43 27.80 -8.44
C GLY A 868 38.92 27.99 -7.02
N HIS A 869 37.59 27.96 -6.89
CA HIS A 869 36.85 28.10 -5.65
C HIS A 869 35.89 26.93 -5.44
N VAL A 870 35.85 26.42 -4.21
CA VAL A 870 34.81 25.50 -3.74
C VAL A 870 33.82 26.31 -2.90
N TRP A 871 32.54 26.24 -3.25
CA TRP A 871 31.47 26.97 -2.57
C TRP A 871 30.41 26.01 -2.02
N ILE A 872 30.42 25.83 -0.71
CA ILE A 872 29.52 24.94 0.02
C ILE A 872 28.43 25.76 0.69
N THR A 873 27.18 25.30 0.61
CA THR A 873 26.10 25.82 1.44
C THR A 873 25.35 24.69 2.15
N VAL A 874 24.93 24.93 3.38
CA VAL A 874 24.16 23.98 4.19
C VAL A 874 23.04 24.71 4.93
N THR A 875 22.00 23.99 5.34
CA THR A 875 20.88 24.62 6.05
C THR A 875 21.33 25.22 7.39
N HIS A 876 20.67 26.29 7.88
CA HIS A 876 21.03 26.88 9.18
C HIS A 876 20.95 25.87 10.34
N ARG A 877 20.13 24.82 10.21
CA ARG A 877 19.97 23.75 11.22
C ARG A 877 21.10 22.72 11.21
N SER A 878 21.87 22.66 10.12
CA SER A 878 22.94 21.67 9.98
C SER A 878 24.15 22.03 10.84
N LEU A 879 24.43 23.32 11.07
CA LEU A 879 25.57 23.79 11.85
C LEU A 879 25.13 24.76 12.96
N THR A 880 25.69 24.58 14.15
CA THR A 880 25.76 25.64 15.15
C THR A 880 26.89 26.61 14.78
N SER A 881 26.90 27.81 15.36
CA SER A 881 28.00 28.76 15.17
C SER A 881 29.36 28.14 15.55
N GLU A 882 29.39 27.27 16.56
CA GLU A 882 30.61 26.59 17.01
C GLU A 882 31.08 25.52 16.02
N LEU A 883 30.17 24.68 15.53
CA LEU A 883 30.49 23.68 14.49
C LEU A 883 30.92 24.33 13.19
N PHE A 884 30.25 25.42 12.78
CA PHE A 884 30.64 26.19 11.60
C PHE A 884 32.08 26.71 11.70
N GLN A 885 32.50 27.20 12.87
CA GLN A 885 33.89 27.61 13.09
C GLN A 885 34.85 26.41 13.07
N GLY A 886 34.43 25.26 13.61
CA GLY A 886 35.19 24.01 13.50
C GLY A 886 35.46 23.60 12.05
N TRP A 887 34.45 23.69 11.18
CA TRP A 887 34.58 23.44 9.75
C TRP A 887 35.57 24.41 9.09
N VAL A 888 35.42 25.71 9.33
CA VAL A 888 36.31 26.73 8.76
C VAL A 888 37.75 26.51 9.21
N ALA A 889 37.98 26.26 10.51
CA ALA A 889 39.31 25.99 11.05
C ALA A 889 39.92 24.70 10.48
N ALA A 890 39.13 23.65 10.29
CA ALA A 890 39.59 22.40 9.68
C ALA A 890 40.07 22.61 8.23
N LEU A 891 39.37 23.43 7.45
CA LEU A 891 39.76 23.78 6.09
C LEU A 891 41.03 24.65 6.06
N GLU A 892 41.13 25.64 6.97
CA GLU A 892 42.33 26.48 7.10
C GLU A 892 43.57 25.66 7.49
N GLN A 893 43.42 24.64 8.35
CA GLN A 893 44.50 23.73 8.73
C GLN A 893 45.04 22.91 7.55
N GLN A 894 44.24 22.69 6.51
CA GLN A 894 44.70 22.05 5.26
C GLN A 894 45.46 23.03 4.34
N GLY A 895 45.58 24.29 4.73
CA GLY A 895 46.20 25.35 3.94
C GLY A 895 45.28 25.94 2.87
N PHE A 896 43.97 25.68 2.95
CA PHE A 896 42.98 26.32 2.10
C PHE A 896 42.72 27.76 2.57
N GLU A 897 42.35 28.63 1.64
CA GLU A 897 42.12 30.04 1.93
C GLU A 897 40.65 30.41 1.83
N ILE A 898 40.12 30.89 2.95
CA ILE A 898 38.70 31.20 3.13
C ILE A 898 38.37 32.56 2.52
N VAL A 899 37.35 32.61 1.66
CA VAL A 899 36.76 33.84 1.14
C VAL A 899 35.77 34.36 2.20
N ARG A 900 36.24 35.27 3.06
CA ARG A 900 35.53 35.68 4.28
C ARG A 900 34.14 36.26 4.02
N ASP A 901 33.98 37.13 3.03
CA ASP A 901 32.69 37.76 2.72
C ASP A 901 31.66 36.79 2.11
N PHE A 902 32.10 35.62 1.61
CA PHE A 902 31.24 34.51 1.21
C PHE A 902 31.13 33.40 2.26
N THR A 903 31.84 33.53 3.39
CA THR A 903 31.87 32.55 4.48
C THR A 903 31.22 33.11 5.74
N ALA A 904 29.89 33.00 5.80
CA ALA A 904 29.06 33.60 6.85
C ALA A 904 27.71 32.88 6.99
N LEU A 905 26.91 33.29 7.99
CA LEU A 905 25.47 33.02 8.03
C LEU A 905 24.78 34.05 7.13
N PHE A 906 24.04 33.60 6.12
CA PHE A 906 23.22 34.49 5.30
C PHE A 906 21.77 34.46 5.76
N ARG A 907 21.15 35.64 5.86
CA ARG A 907 19.80 35.85 6.36
C ARG A 907 18.96 36.65 5.36
N SER A 908 17.68 36.29 5.18
CA SER A 908 16.76 37.07 4.36
C SER A 908 16.29 38.37 5.03
N LYS A 909 16.18 39.43 4.25
CA LYS A 909 15.78 40.78 4.71
C LYS A 909 14.35 41.16 4.35
N ASP A 910 13.78 40.50 3.34
CA ASP A 910 12.45 40.78 2.79
C ASP A 910 11.37 39.84 3.33
N HIS A 911 11.43 39.53 4.62
CA HIS A 911 10.39 38.79 5.34
C HIS A 911 9.32 39.73 5.94
N GLU A 912 8.08 39.25 6.07
CA GLU A 912 7.01 40.04 6.68
C GLU A 912 7.22 40.19 8.20
N PRO A 913 6.72 41.28 8.83
CA PRO A 913 6.80 41.45 10.29
C PRO A 913 6.21 40.24 11.04
N GLY A 914 7.01 39.63 11.92
CA GLY A 914 6.61 38.45 12.70
C GLY A 914 6.96 37.10 12.05
N GLN A 915 7.47 37.08 10.81
CA GLN A 915 8.03 35.87 10.21
C GLN A 915 9.50 35.66 10.66
N VAL A 916 9.87 34.40 10.93
CA VAL A 916 11.28 34.03 11.14
C VAL A 916 12.01 34.15 9.80
N PRO A 917 13.16 34.87 9.73
CA PRO A 917 13.89 35.03 8.50
C PRO A 917 14.44 33.69 8.01
N PHE A 918 14.59 33.55 6.69
CA PHE A 918 15.25 32.41 6.09
C PHE A 918 16.77 32.55 6.24
N GLU A 919 17.40 31.47 6.71
CA GLU A 919 18.84 31.46 7.01
C GLU A 919 19.52 30.20 6.46
N PHE A 920 20.78 30.35 6.03
CA PHE A 920 21.66 29.26 5.63
C PHE A 920 23.14 29.60 5.88
N TRP A 921 23.97 28.58 6.09
CA TRP A 921 25.41 28.74 6.23
C TRP A 921 26.09 28.63 4.86
N SER A 922 27.07 29.49 4.62
CA SER A 922 27.89 29.48 3.41
C SER A 922 29.36 29.40 3.78
N ILE A 923 30.13 28.58 3.06
CA ILE A 923 31.58 28.45 3.16
C ILE A 923 32.16 28.48 1.76
N CYS A 924 33.01 29.44 1.46
CA CYS A 924 33.69 29.54 0.17
C CYS A 924 35.21 29.61 0.39
N PHE A 925 35.97 28.79 -0.32
CA PHE A 925 37.41 28.71 -0.15
C PHE A 925 38.14 28.33 -1.44
N SER A 926 39.44 28.65 -1.49
CA SER A 926 40.33 28.29 -2.60
C SER A 926 41.35 27.23 -2.14
N PRO A 927 41.57 26.14 -2.91
CA PRO A 927 42.50 25.07 -2.53
C PRO A 927 44.00 25.47 -2.52
N LYS A 928 44.40 26.55 -3.20
CA LYS A 928 45.80 27.02 -3.31
C LYS A 928 46.82 25.93 -3.70
N GLY A 929 46.45 25.04 -4.61
CA GLY A 929 47.29 23.94 -5.08
C GLY A 929 47.46 22.80 -4.08
N LYS A 930 46.71 22.82 -2.97
CA LYS A 930 46.65 21.75 -1.99
C LYS A 930 45.49 20.80 -2.29
N GLN A 931 45.64 19.55 -1.85
CA GLN A 931 44.60 18.53 -1.90
C GLN A 931 44.14 18.22 -0.48
N LEU A 932 42.89 17.77 -0.33
CA LEU A 932 42.34 17.37 0.97
C LEU A 932 42.88 16.00 1.37
N THR A 933 43.71 15.92 2.43
CA THR A 933 44.40 14.68 2.82
C THR A 933 43.86 14.10 4.13
N LEU A 934 44.44 14.46 5.28
CA LEU A 934 44.06 13.99 6.61
C LEU A 934 43.30 15.09 7.35
N VAL A 935 41.99 14.90 7.47
CA VAL A 935 41.12 15.70 8.34
C VAL A 935 40.48 14.77 9.34
N ASP A 936 40.49 15.14 10.62
CA ASP A 936 39.66 14.46 11.61
C ASP A 936 38.18 14.56 11.17
N PRO A 937 37.51 13.45 10.82
CA PRO A 937 36.11 13.48 10.38
C PRO A 937 35.19 14.15 11.41
N GLN A 938 35.57 14.17 12.68
CA GLN A 938 34.81 14.84 13.74
C GLN A 938 34.81 16.36 13.65
N ALA A 939 35.83 16.96 13.02
CA ALA A 939 35.86 18.40 12.76
C ALA A 939 34.84 18.82 11.69
N LEU A 940 34.37 17.87 10.87
CA LEU A 940 33.38 18.05 9.80
C LEU A 940 31.98 17.55 10.21
N ARG A 941 31.69 17.48 11.51
CA ARG A 941 30.43 16.96 12.04
C ARG A 941 29.28 17.98 11.90
N PHE A 942 28.06 17.48 11.70
CA PHE A 942 26.82 18.27 11.73
C PHE A 942 26.07 18.16 13.07
N THR A 943 25.18 19.12 13.33
CA THR A 943 24.36 19.20 14.55
C THR A 943 23.48 17.97 14.75
N PHE A 944 22.88 17.43 13.67
CA PHE A 944 22.01 16.25 13.75
C PHE A 944 22.77 14.95 14.08
N GLU A 945 24.09 14.92 13.92
CA GLU A 945 24.92 13.77 14.29
C GLU A 945 25.24 13.77 15.80
N GLN A 946 25.30 14.95 16.42
CA GLN A 946 25.44 15.09 17.88
C GLN A 946 24.17 14.64 18.64
N SER A 947 22.98 14.81 18.04
CA SER A 947 21.71 14.45 18.68
C SER A 947 21.39 12.96 18.59
N ARG A 948 21.77 12.28 17.50
CA ARG A 948 21.64 10.81 17.36
C ARG A 948 22.41 10.05 18.44
N THR A 949 23.57 10.55 18.85
CA THR A 949 24.36 9.99 19.95
C THR A 949 23.66 10.12 21.31
N LYS A 950 22.81 11.13 21.50
CA LYS A 950 21.97 11.30 22.71
C LYS A 950 20.70 10.43 22.69
N LYS A 951 20.02 10.30 21.54
CA LYS A 951 18.82 9.44 21.38
C LYS A 951 19.10 7.94 21.55
N LYS A 952 20.32 7.45 21.21
CA LYS A 952 20.74 6.07 21.51
C LYS A 952 20.73 5.72 23.02
N ARG A 953 20.55 6.71 23.93
CA ARG A 953 20.39 6.50 25.38
C ARG A 953 18.95 6.53 25.89
N SER A 954 17.95 6.82 25.05
CA SER A 954 16.53 6.81 25.42
C SER A 954 15.75 5.98 24.41
N ALA A 955 15.40 4.76 24.79
CA ALA A 955 14.58 3.86 24.00
C ALA A 955 13.11 4.24 24.19
N ASP A 956 12.63 5.23 23.44
CA ASP A 956 11.21 5.46 23.14
C ASP A 956 11.16 6.47 21.99
N GLY A 957 10.63 6.05 20.84
CA GLY A 957 10.72 6.83 19.61
C GLY A 957 9.74 6.39 18.53
N ASP A 958 8.49 6.15 18.90
CA ASP A 958 7.37 5.98 17.96
C ASP A 958 6.32 7.06 18.27
N ASP A 959 6.42 8.21 17.60
CA ASP A 959 5.29 9.15 17.45
C ASP A 959 5.55 10.30 16.44
N ASP A 960 6.79 10.47 15.95
CA ASP A 960 7.17 11.65 15.15
C ASP A 960 6.87 11.51 13.64
N GLN A 961 6.44 10.34 13.17
CA GLN A 961 6.19 10.10 11.73
C GLN A 961 4.90 10.73 11.19
N LEU A 962 3.95 11.06 12.07
CA LEU A 962 2.65 11.64 11.71
C LEU A 962 2.61 13.18 11.82
N ARG A 963 3.63 13.79 12.44
CA ARG A 963 3.68 15.24 12.58
C ARG A 963 4.36 15.85 11.36
N SER A 964 3.56 16.37 10.44
CA SER A 964 4.06 17.28 9.42
C SER A 964 4.77 18.46 10.11
N PRO A 965 5.99 18.83 9.70
CA PRO A 965 6.61 20.04 10.21
C PRO A 965 5.70 21.23 9.87
N LYS A 966 5.41 22.09 10.86
CA LYS A 966 4.62 23.31 10.65
C LYS A 966 5.21 24.08 9.47
N VAL A 967 4.40 24.33 8.45
CA VAL A 967 4.87 24.90 7.19
C VAL A 967 4.86 26.41 7.30
N GLN A 968 6.02 27.05 7.22
CA GLN A 968 6.03 28.46 6.86
C GLN A 968 5.46 28.59 5.45
N ARG A 969 4.52 29.54 5.27
CA ARG A 969 3.95 29.93 3.97
C ARG A 969 5.05 29.96 2.90
N MET A 970 4.77 29.48 1.68
CA MET A 970 5.72 29.52 0.58
C MET A 970 6.10 30.98 0.23
N VAL A 971 7.22 31.47 0.76
CA VAL A 971 7.71 32.84 0.56
C VAL A 971 8.93 32.83 -0.35
N LYS A 972 9.05 33.81 -1.24
CA LYS A 972 10.19 33.98 -2.15
C LYS A 972 11.10 35.14 -1.71
N TYR A 973 12.10 34.85 -0.86
CA TYR A 973 13.10 35.85 -0.38
C TYR A 973 14.18 36.22 -1.40
N GLN A 974 14.21 37.46 -1.86
CA GLN A 974 15.15 37.97 -2.86
C GLN A 974 16.34 38.72 -2.27
N LYS A 975 16.25 39.23 -1.04
CA LYS A 975 17.28 40.09 -0.46
C LYS A 975 17.94 39.41 0.73
N PHE A 976 19.27 39.39 0.74
CA PHE A 976 20.05 38.74 1.79
C PHE A 976 21.05 39.70 2.45
N GLU A 977 21.47 39.37 3.66
CA GLU A 977 22.58 39.99 4.37
C GLU A 977 23.47 38.92 4.99
N ALA A 978 24.77 39.18 5.03
CA ALA A 978 25.78 38.33 5.66
C ALA A 978 25.93 38.75 7.13
N VAL A 979 25.83 37.77 8.03
CA VAL A 979 26.06 37.94 9.46
C VAL A 979 27.37 37.23 9.81
N HIS A 980 28.42 38.02 10.00
CA HIS A 980 29.75 37.52 10.37
C HIS A 980 29.83 37.25 11.88
N ARG A 981 30.81 36.42 12.28
CA ARG A 981 31.07 36.09 13.68
C ARG A 981 31.36 37.32 14.56
N SER A 982 31.97 38.35 13.98
CA SER A 982 32.22 39.63 14.66
C SER A 982 30.94 40.35 15.08
N GLY A 983 29.77 39.89 14.62
CA GLY A 983 28.50 40.60 14.71
C GLY A 983 28.32 41.63 13.58
N GLU A 984 29.31 41.76 12.68
CA GLU A 984 29.19 42.61 11.50
C GLU A 984 28.11 42.08 10.57
N ILE A 985 27.15 42.94 10.23
CA ILE A 985 26.10 42.67 9.25
C ILE A 985 26.44 43.43 7.97
N VAL A 986 26.65 42.70 6.88
CA VAL A 986 27.04 43.26 5.58
C VAL A 986 25.92 42.98 4.58
N GLN A 987 25.49 43.99 3.83
CA GLN A 987 24.49 43.78 2.78
C GLN A 987 25.07 42.91 1.66
N GLN A 988 24.24 42.08 1.02
CA GLN A 988 24.69 41.14 -0.02
C GLN A 988 25.53 41.81 -1.12
N SER A 989 25.15 43.00 -1.60
CA SER A 989 25.90 43.73 -2.62
C SER A 989 27.33 44.03 -2.19
N ASP A 990 27.50 44.48 -0.95
CA ASP A 990 28.79 44.90 -0.40
C ASP A 990 29.66 43.68 -0.11
N ALA A 991 29.06 42.59 0.38
CA ALA A 991 29.75 41.31 0.59
C ALA A 991 30.27 40.75 -0.75
N ILE A 992 29.47 40.80 -1.82
CA ILE A 992 29.89 40.38 -3.17
C ILE A 992 31.07 41.24 -3.67
N GLU A 993 30.97 42.56 -3.57
CA GLU A 993 32.03 43.46 -4.03
C GLU A 993 33.35 43.23 -3.27
N ARG A 994 33.30 43.10 -1.95
CA ARG A 994 34.46 42.83 -1.08
C ARG A 994 35.09 41.47 -1.42
N ALA A 995 34.28 40.42 -1.55
CA ALA A 995 34.75 39.07 -1.89
C ALA A 995 35.49 39.05 -3.24
N VAL A 996 34.83 39.54 -4.30
CA VAL A 996 35.36 39.49 -5.67
C VAL A 996 36.63 40.34 -5.77
N SER A 997 36.63 41.56 -5.23
CA SER A 997 37.80 42.45 -5.27
C SER A 997 38.99 41.87 -4.50
N GLY A 998 38.73 41.25 -3.33
CA GLY A 998 39.75 40.60 -2.52
C GLY A 998 40.42 39.43 -3.26
N GLU A 999 39.62 38.59 -3.90
CA GLU A 999 40.11 37.43 -4.66
C GLU A 999 40.90 37.82 -5.91
N VAL A 1000 40.47 38.87 -6.63
CA VAL A 1000 41.23 39.41 -7.77
C VAL A 1000 42.62 39.88 -7.32
N VAL A 1001 42.69 40.61 -6.21
CA VAL A 1001 43.98 41.08 -5.65
C VAL A 1001 44.86 39.92 -5.19
N ARG A 1002 44.25 38.90 -4.58
CA ARG A 1002 44.95 37.70 -4.13
C ARG A 1002 45.59 36.94 -5.29
N LEU A 1003 44.87 36.71 -6.38
CA LEU A 1003 45.40 36.02 -7.56
C LEU A 1003 46.49 36.85 -8.25
N MET A 1004 46.33 38.18 -8.35
CA MET A 1004 47.38 39.06 -8.90
C MET A 1004 48.71 39.01 -8.12
N ARG A 1005 48.64 38.81 -6.80
CA ARG A 1005 49.82 38.72 -5.94
C ARG A 1005 50.53 37.37 -6.05
N ASN A 1006 49.86 36.32 -6.53
CA ASN A 1006 50.39 34.96 -6.57
C ASN A 1006 51.50 34.79 -7.64
N PRO A 1007 52.74 34.46 -7.25
CA PRO A 1007 53.86 34.26 -8.20
C PRO A 1007 53.65 33.10 -9.18
N ASP A 1008 52.87 32.09 -8.80
CA ASP A 1008 52.65 30.87 -9.59
C ASP A 1008 51.64 31.09 -10.73
N LEU A 1009 51.00 32.26 -10.77
CA LEU A 1009 50.01 32.67 -11.78
C LEU A 1009 50.55 33.73 -12.76
N ARG A 1010 51.88 33.87 -12.91
CA ARG A 1010 52.54 34.88 -13.79
C ARG A 1010 52.07 34.88 -15.27
N GLY A 1011 51.34 33.85 -15.73
CA GLY A 1011 50.73 33.78 -17.06
C GLY A 1011 49.20 33.66 -17.08
N TRP A 1012 48.52 33.55 -15.93
CA TRP A 1012 47.06 33.50 -15.87
C TRP A 1012 46.49 34.88 -16.17
N LYS A 1013 45.63 34.96 -17.21
CA LYS A 1013 44.95 36.19 -17.60
C LYS A 1013 43.47 36.03 -17.31
N PRO A 1014 42.82 36.99 -16.64
CA PRO A 1014 41.37 37.00 -16.50
C PRO A 1014 40.71 36.90 -17.87
N HIS A 1015 39.56 36.21 -17.97
CA HIS A 1015 38.86 35.97 -19.23
C HIS A 1015 38.40 37.25 -19.96
N ARG A 1016 38.47 38.42 -19.31
CA ARG A 1016 38.24 39.73 -19.93
C ARG A 1016 39.35 40.73 -19.59
N LYS A 1017 39.71 41.60 -20.55
CA LYS A 1017 40.50 42.82 -20.27
C LYS A 1017 39.68 43.71 -19.33
N PRO A 1018 40.06 43.93 -18.07
CA PRO A 1018 39.13 44.47 -17.08
C PRO A 1018 39.15 46.01 -17.12
N ILE A 1019 38.82 46.62 -18.25
CA ILE A 1019 38.99 48.08 -18.45
C ILE A 1019 38.18 48.91 -17.42
N LEU A 1020 37.04 48.41 -16.94
CA LEU A 1020 36.20 49.11 -15.95
C LEU A 1020 36.48 48.75 -14.49
N ALA A 1021 36.86 47.49 -14.20
CA ALA A 1021 37.27 47.09 -12.86
C ALA A 1021 38.57 47.81 -12.44
N TRP A 1022 39.44 48.14 -13.40
CA TRP A 1022 40.69 48.84 -13.13
C TRP A 1022 40.44 50.27 -12.66
N GLU A 1023 39.48 51.02 -13.20
CA GLU A 1023 39.17 52.37 -12.69
C GLU A 1023 38.57 52.38 -11.28
N HIS A 1024 37.74 51.37 -10.94
CA HIS A 1024 37.10 51.30 -9.62
C HIS A 1024 38.05 50.72 -8.55
N LEU A 1025 38.82 49.68 -8.87
CA LEU A 1025 39.95 49.19 -8.04
C LEU A 1025 41.00 50.30 -7.89
N TRP A 1026 41.29 51.06 -8.94
CA TRP A 1026 42.18 52.23 -8.88
C TRP A 1026 41.69 53.27 -7.87
N ARG A 1027 40.41 53.68 -7.95
CA ARG A 1027 39.85 54.69 -7.03
C ARG A 1027 39.74 54.21 -5.57
N SER A 1028 39.56 52.90 -5.35
CA SER A 1028 39.45 52.32 -4.00
C SER A 1028 40.79 51.92 -3.38
N TYR A 1029 41.80 51.50 -4.17
CA TYR A 1029 43.11 51.03 -3.68
C TYR A 1029 44.22 52.07 -3.70
N VAL A 1030 44.12 53.19 -4.43
CA VAL A 1030 45.12 54.28 -4.40
C VAL A 1030 45.31 54.90 -3.00
N LYS A 1031 44.44 54.58 -2.03
CA LYS A 1031 44.62 54.94 -0.61
C LYS A 1031 45.55 54.00 0.17
N ARG A 1032 46.12 52.94 -0.42
CA ARG A 1032 47.05 52.00 0.25
C ARG A 1032 48.42 51.98 -0.46
N PRO A 1033 49.46 52.63 0.09
CA PRO A 1033 50.77 52.83 -0.55
C PRO A 1033 51.46 51.53 -1.01
N GLU A 1034 51.28 50.47 -0.23
CA GLU A 1034 51.94 49.16 -0.40
C GLU A 1034 51.52 48.44 -1.70
N VAL A 1035 50.30 48.68 -2.18
CA VAL A 1035 49.76 48.04 -3.40
C VAL A 1035 50.23 48.76 -4.65
N ALA A 1036 50.34 50.08 -4.60
CA ALA A 1036 50.84 50.89 -5.71
C ALA A 1036 52.32 50.61 -6.00
N GLU A 1037 53.11 50.31 -4.96
CA GLU A 1037 54.54 50.02 -5.08
C GLU A 1037 54.80 48.64 -5.68
N GLU A 1038 54.01 47.62 -5.32
CA GLU A 1038 54.09 46.27 -5.91
C GLU A 1038 53.64 46.25 -7.39
N LEU A 1039 52.63 47.05 -7.75
CA LEU A 1039 52.16 47.17 -9.13
C LEU A 1039 53.19 47.85 -10.05
N ARG A 1040 53.90 48.88 -9.57
CA ARG A 1040 55.07 49.45 -10.28
C ARG A 1040 56.20 48.46 -10.40
N ARG A 1041 56.49 47.69 -9.35
CA ARG A 1041 57.55 46.66 -9.36
C ARG A 1041 57.30 45.57 -10.39
N ARG A 1042 56.03 45.29 -10.73
CA ARG A 1042 55.61 44.26 -11.68
C ARG A 1042 55.26 44.78 -13.08
N GLY A 1043 55.43 46.07 -13.35
CA GLY A 1043 55.25 46.67 -14.69
C GLY A 1043 53.81 46.76 -15.17
N PHE A 1044 52.84 46.71 -14.25
CA PHE A 1044 51.41 46.96 -14.55
C PHE A 1044 51.07 48.46 -14.50
N LEU A 1045 51.96 49.26 -13.91
CA LEU A 1045 52.06 50.72 -13.91
C LEU A 1045 53.44 51.11 -14.45
#